data_AF-A0AAU4QHS2-F1
#
_entry.id   AF-A0AAU4QHS2-F1
#
_cell.length_a   1.000
_cell.length_b   1.000
_cell.length_c   1.000
_cell.angle_alpha   90.00
_cell.angle_beta   90.00
_cell.angle_gamma   90.00
#
_symmetry.space_group_name_H-M   'P 1'
#
loop_
_entity.id
_entity.type
_entity.pdbx_description
1 polymer ?
#
loop_
_entity_poly.entity_id
_entity_poly.type
_entity_poly.pdbx_seq_one_letter_code
_entity_poly.pdbx_strand_id
1 'polypeptide(L)'
;MTVRRDFKEPAGCRPDQVIGREELFTAAREQLGRGGSVLLHGPAGIGKSTVLRALAGEYGGAARTVLRCSDLLGLVLDEVSERLPAAQRTALESALTGRGESTLQRDGLALRLAVLSALRALADTGPVLVVADDLQWLDPASAELLGFAARRLGDTPVRMLCAVRTEGEEYDRHLRASPPDTLAVRLGPLSRAQLSALLDHRGYTGLPRSTVRDIHRTSGGNALFALELGRALAENPTPPRPGEPLPVPTSLRALVLNRLEMLSEEARRTLLVASAGARPTLALLHEAGRANAEAETAQAAGLGLLATEPEGPAVRFAHPMISAALYAEAPAQDRRAAHAALSTAASDPIERARHLALATHGTDPEVAARLAEAAALARDRGAPSVAAQLGLLAARHTPADGTPSPELMRLAAAEDAITAGELDLARDIAREVLSRTTVPEDRVRAWIIVIDTAGHAMTEVDAIFPQALADAGDDPRLLALVHYQLTWRALLVEGDFDEARGEAAYAAELAARAGDRYTELMALAFQAQIETLMGHPDAPATIRRALEEPQDPRVACHHNGAGYSRFRWLIMSDQLAEARATVTALLREVRRRGSVESEVHFLRGVAETELHSGHCSRALDLARESLRLARDTGIGEVASAVLTSLAEAAGGDVDRALELAREAVAHAEEDGDQMYVSRALAALGHAQLVAGDVAAAVRSLRRVREVEQGLGITDPARGRWHGDLAEALVRSGEIAEAQDVIDGTRELALRLDRESVLAVLDRAEALIRAARGEHDAAAAQLTSAQDRLGKLGYSLEEARAAFALAQLRSDTAGPTSYDEAARLFRRCRALPWLRQVEVAAAARPVEAAPTPTPTSAPDGLDGLDGLASMERQVAALVMEGATNREIAARLFISVKTVEATLTRVYRKLGIRSRVDIVRLAAGRRTT
;
A
#
# COMPACT_ATOMS: atom_id res chain seq x y z
N MET A 1 2.35 5.73 -28.18
CA MET A 1 1.49 6.63 -28.95
C MET A 1 1.33 7.88 -28.09
N THR A 2 1.99 8.98 -28.45
CA THR A 2 2.00 10.21 -27.64
C THR A 2 0.63 10.84 -27.73
N VAL A 3 -0.21 10.75 -26.68
CA VAL A 3 -1.49 11.47 -26.65
C VAL A 3 -1.17 12.94 -26.33
N ARG A 4 -0.69 13.67 -27.33
CA ARG A 4 -0.63 15.13 -27.33
C ARG A 4 -1.85 15.63 -28.08
N ARG A 5 -2.81 16.23 -27.36
CA ARG A 5 -3.83 17.08 -27.98
C ARG A 5 -3.30 18.51 -27.95
N ASP A 6 -2.60 18.89 -29.01
CA ASP A 6 -1.98 20.19 -29.18
C ASP A 6 -3.03 21.31 -29.25
N PHE A 7 -2.81 22.37 -28.45
CA PHE A 7 -3.49 23.66 -28.58
C PHE A 7 -2.77 24.52 -29.63
N LYS A 8 -3.52 25.04 -30.61
CA LYS A 8 -3.06 26.13 -31.48
C LYS A 8 -3.82 27.39 -31.07
N GLU A 9 -3.17 28.29 -30.35
CA GLU A 9 -3.73 29.57 -29.91
C GLU A 9 -3.64 30.66 -31.00
N PRO A 10 -4.63 31.56 -31.14
CA PRO A 10 -4.50 32.80 -31.89
C PRO A 10 -3.81 33.89 -31.05
N ALA A 11 -3.08 34.79 -31.72
CA ALA A 11 -2.27 35.83 -31.11
C ALA A 11 -3.10 37.02 -30.56
N GLY A 12 -2.93 37.33 -29.27
CA GLY A 12 -3.35 38.60 -28.67
C GLY A 12 -3.57 38.53 -27.16
N CYS A 13 -2.59 38.98 -26.38
CA CYS A 13 -2.50 39.01 -24.90
C CYS A 13 -2.34 37.64 -24.20
N ARG A 14 -1.15 37.38 -23.62
CA ARG A 14 -0.88 36.23 -22.74
C ARG A 14 -1.30 36.55 -21.29
N PRO A 15 -2.31 35.89 -20.71
CA PRO A 15 -2.71 36.10 -19.32
C PRO A 15 -1.79 35.48 -18.25
N ASP A 16 -0.65 34.86 -18.63
CA ASP A 16 0.10 33.93 -17.77
C ASP A 16 1.43 34.44 -17.19
N GLN A 17 1.69 35.75 -17.21
CA GLN A 17 2.93 36.29 -16.60
C GLN A 17 2.77 36.45 -15.09
N VAL A 18 3.58 35.71 -14.32
CA VAL A 18 3.68 35.88 -12.86
C VAL A 18 4.49 37.16 -12.58
N ILE A 19 3.86 38.14 -11.93
CA ILE A 19 4.45 39.46 -11.64
C ILE A 19 4.72 39.60 -10.14
N GLY A 20 5.95 39.95 -9.77
CA GLY A 20 6.28 40.33 -8.39
C GLY A 20 6.33 39.15 -7.42
N ARG A 21 6.63 37.95 -7.91
CA ARG A 21 6.72 36.71 -7.11
C ARG A 21 7.91 35.85 -7.53
N GLU A 22 8.94 36.47 -8.07
CA GLU A 22 10.06 35.82 -8.74
C GLU A 22 10.84 34.89 -7.78
N GLU A 23 11.02 35.28 -6.53
CA GLU A 23 11.69 34.46 -5.51
C GLU A 23 10.86 33.21 -5.14
N LEU A 24 9.57 33.38 -4.84
CA LEU A 24 8.66 32.27 -4.50
C LEU A 24 8.48 31.32 -5.69
N PHE A 25 8.40 31.88 -6.90
CA PHE A 25 8.33 31.12 -8.15
C PHE A 25 9.62 30.32 -8.38
N THR A 26 10.79 30.91 -8.09
CA THR A 26 12.08 30.24 -8.22
C THR A 26 12.21 29.06 -7.26
N ALA A 27 11.81 29.22 -5.98
CA ALA A 27 11.84 28.13 -5.01
C ALA A 27 10.94 26.95 -5.42
N ALA A 28 9.70 27.24 -5.87
CA ALA A 28 8.79 26.21 -6.38
C ALA A 28 9.37 25.48 -7.61
N ARG A 29 10.01 26.23 -8.52
CA ARG A 29 10.68 25.68 -9.70
C ARG A 29 11.87 24.80 -9.32
N GLU A 30 12.73 25.22 -8.41
CA GLU A 30 13.84 24.40 -7.93
C GLU A 30 13.38 23.08 -7.32
N GLN A 31 12.29 23.10 -6.55
CA GLN A 31 11.71 21.89 -5.97
C GLN A 31 11.22 20.90 -7.04
N LEU A 32 10.41 21.37 -8.00
CA LEU A 32 9.94 20.55 -9.12
C LEU A 32 11.09 20.03 -9.99
N GLY A 33 12.17 20.83 -10.14
CA GLY A 33 13.37 20.46 -10.87
C GLY A 33 14.16 19.32 -10.23
N ARG A 34 14.19 19.24 -8.89
CA ARG A 34 14.84 18.17 -8.13
C ARG A 34 13.99 16.90 -7.99
N GLY A 35 12.75 16.92 -8.48
CA GLY A 35 11.84 15.78 -8.42
C GLY A 35 10.74 15.88 -7.37
N GLY A 36 10.73 16.95 -6.55
CA GLY A 36 9.76 17.09 -5.47
C GLY A 36 8.44 17.75 -5.88
N SER A 37 7.51 17.79 -4.93
CA SER A 37 6.16 18.33 -5.11
C SER A 37 6.00 19.74 -4.53
N VAL A 38 4.99 20.50 -4.98
CA VAL A 38 4.73 21.88 -4.53
C VAL A 38 3.26 22.08 -4.19
N LEU A 39 3.00 22.66 -3.01
CA LEU A 39 1.68 23.12 -2.59
C LEU A 39 1.67 24.65 -2.43
N LEU A 40 0.93 25.34 -3.28
CA LEU A 40 0.71 26.78 -3.18
C LEU A 40 -0.44 27.06 -2.21
N HIS A 41 -0.22 27.86 -1.17
CA HIS A 41 -1.28 28.20 -0.21
C HIS A 41 -1.37 29.70 0.06
N GLY A 42 -2.56 30.17 0.42
CA GLY A 42 -2.80 31.58 0.71
C GLY A 42 -4.26 32.00 0.54
N PRO A 43 -4.59 33.26 0.84
CA PRO A 43 -5.96 33.75 0.84
C PRO A 43 -6.58 33.71 -0.56
N ALA A 44 -7.91 33.81 -0.61
CA ALA A 44 -8.66 33.85 -1.86
C ALA A 44 -8.23 35.04 -2.73
N GLY A 45 -8.24 34.90 -4.06
CA GLY A 45 -7.89 36.00 -4.98
C GLY A 45 -6.42 36.43 -4.98
N ILE A 46 -5.56 35.76 -4.20
CA ILE A 46 -4.15 36.16 -4.10
C ILE A 46 -3.34 35.81 -5.34
N GLY A 47 -3.83 34.99 -6.28
CA GLY A 47 -3.13 34.63 -7.52
C GLY A 47 -2.43 33.27 -7.53
N LYS A 48 -2.90 32.30 -6.74
CA LYS A 48 -2.38 30.91 -6.71
C LYS A 48 -2.55 30.21 -8.07
N SER A 49 -3.74 30.26 -8.64
CA SER A 49 -4.06 29.61 -9.93
C SER A 49 -3.20 30.13 -11.09
N THR A 50 -2.82 31.41 -11.07
CA THR A 50 -1.90 31.99 -12.07
C THR A 50 -0.49 31.39 -11.95
N VAL A 51 0.04 31.29 -10.72
CA VAL A 51 1.35 30.67 -10.47
C VAL A 51 1.33 29.17 -10.82
N LEU A 52 0.25 28.48 -10.44
CA LEU A 52 0.04 27.06 -10.74
C LEU A 52 0.01 26.81 -12.26
N ARG A 53 -0.71 27.63 -13.04
CA ARG A 53 -0.76 27.51 -14.50
C ARG A 53 0.60 27.75 -15.15
N ALA A 54 1.34 28.76 -14.70
CA ALA A 54 2.68 29.04 -15.22
C ALA A 54 3.65 27.87 -14.97
N LEU A 55 3.68 27.32 -13.75
CA LEU A 55 4.49 26.14 -13.43
C LEU A 55 4.02 24.89 -14.18
N ALA A 56 2.71 24.67 -14.29
CA ALA A 56 2.16 23.54 -15.05
C ALA A 56 2.51 23.61 -16.54
N GLY A 57 2.56 24.81 -17.14
CA GLY A 57 3.00 25.02 -18.52
C GLY A 57 4.49 24.71 -18.72
N GLU A 58 5.35 25.14 -17.79
CA GLU A 58 6.80 24.89 -17.84
C GLU A 58 7.13 23.39 -17.68
N TYR A 59 6.57 22.75 -16.66
CA TYR A 59 6.85 21.34 -16.34
C TYR A 59 6.00 20.35 -17.13
N GLY A 60 4.84 20.76 -17.63
CA GLY A 60 4.01 19.96 -18.54
C GLY A 60 4.72 19.67 -19.86
N GLY A 61 5.65 20.53 -20.29
CA GLY A 61 6.50 20.28 -21.46
C GLY A 61 7.55 19.18 -21.23
N ALA A 62 7.95 18.94 -19.98
CA ALA A 62 8.94 17.94 -19.58
C ALA A 62 8.31 16.62 -19.07
N ALA A 63 7.05 16.67 -18.61
CA ALA A 63 6.30 15.49 -18.20
C ALA A 63 5.79 14.71 -19.43
N ARG A 64 5.76 13.38 -19.32
CA ARG A 64 5.14 12.54 -20.34
C ARG A 64 3.62 12.57 -20.21
N THR A 65 3.12 12.59 -18.97
CA THR A 65 1.70 12.54 -18.64
C THR A 65 1.37 13.66 -17.65
N VAL A 66 0.34 14.45 -17.97
CA VAL A 66 -0.19 15.51 -17.08
C VAL A 66 -1.63 15.17 -16.72
N LEU A 67 -1.89 14.94 -15.44
CA LEU A 67 -3.21 14.60 -14.91
C LEU A 67 -3.78 15.82 -14.18
N ARG A 68 -5.03 16.20 -14.49
CA ARG A 68 -5.76 17.25 -13.75
C ARG A 68 -6.82 16.59 -12.88
N CYS A 69 -6.95 17.01 -11.62
CA CYS A 69 -7.90 16.39 -10.67
C CYS A 69 -9.37 16.39 -11.13
N SER A 70 -9.76 17.23 -12.09
CA SER A 70 -11.11 17.20 -12.67
C SER A 70 -11.43 15.93 -13.47
N ASP A 71 -10.39 15.23 -13.97
CA ASP A 71 -10.48 14.03 -14.81
C ASP A 71 -9.21 13.16 -14.63
N LEU A 72 -8.92 12.79 -13.38
CA LEU A 72 -7.61 12.28 -12.98
C LEU A 72 -7.21 10.98 -13.69
N LEU A 73 -8.15 10.02 -13.82
CA LEU A 73 -7.84 8.68 -14.33
C LEU A 73 -8.73 8.23 -15.50
N GLY A 74 -9.82 8.94 -15.80
CA GLY A 74 -10.72 8.61 -16.91
C GLY A 74 -10.02 8.63 -18.26
N LEU A 75 -9.07 9.54 -18.45
CA LEU A 75 -8.34 9.74 -19.71
C LEU A 75 -7.21 8.72 -19.96
N VAL A 76 -6.74 8.03 -18.92
CA VAL A 76 -5.58 7.12 -18.97
C VAL A 76 -5.95 5.67 -18.65
N LEU A 77 -7.23 5.40 -18.39
CA LEU A 77 -7.72 4.08 -18.00
C LEU A 77 -7.29 2.98 -18.98
N ASP A 78 -7.46 3.20 -20.29
CA ASP A 78 -7.08 2.23 -21.32
C ASP A 78 -5.57 1.93 -21.35
N GLU A 79 -4.72 2.90 -20.97
CA GLU A 79 -3.25 2.74 -20.96
C GLU A 79 -2.78 1.94 -19.74
N VAL A 80 -3.49 2.04 -18.61
CA VAL A 80 -3.09 1.39 -17.34
C VAL A 80 -3.85 0.10 -17.05
N SER A 81 -5.06 -0.09 -17.59
CA SER A 81 -5.97 -1.19 -17.23
C SER A 81 -5.32 -2.57 -17.38
N GLU A 82 -4.62 -2.83 -18.49
CA GLU A 82 -3.94 -4.12 -18.73
C GLU A 82 -2.77 -4.39 -17.75
N ARG A 83 -2.21 -3.34 -17.14
CA ARG A 83 -1.07 -3.43 -16.21
C ARG A 83 -1.50 -3.58 -14.75
N LEU A 84 -2.79 -3.36 -14.46
CA LEU A 84 -3.35 -3.52 -13.13
C LEU A 84 -3.77 -4.98 -12.87
N PRO A 85 -3.60 -5.49 -11.63
CA PRO A 85 -4.25 -6.71 -11.18
C PRO A 85 -5.78 -6.64 -11.37
N ALA A 86 -6.42 -7.77 -11.62
CA ALA A 86 -7.85 -7.82 -11.96
C ALA A 86 -8.75 -7.09 -10.94
N ALA A 87 -8.50 -7.27 -9.65
CA ALA A 87 -9.25 -6.62 -8.57
C ALA A 87 -9.11 -5.09 -8.60
N GLN A 88 -7.88 -4.59 -8.74
CA GLN A 88 -7.57 -3.17 -8.82
C GLN A 88 -8.18 -2.55 -10.08
N ARG A 89 -8.12 -3.26 -11.21
CA ARG A 89 -8.75 -2.87 -12.47
C ARG A 89 -10.26 -2.74 -12.32
N THR A 90 -10.94 -3.78 -11.83
CA THR A 90 -12.39 -3.75 -11.62
C THR A 90 -12.81 -2.62 -10.67
N ALA A 91 -12.06 -2.41 -9.58
CA ALA A 91 -12.32 -1.32 -8.65
C ALA A 91 -12.19 0.06 -9.32
N LEU A 92 -11.13 0.27 -10.11
CA LEU A 92 -10.90 1.52 -10.83
C LEU A 92 -11.95 1.75 -11.94
N GLU A 93 -12.29 0.72 -12.71
CA GLU A 93 -13.32 0.78 -13.76
C GLU A 93 -14.71 1.04 -13.16
N SER A 94 -15.04 0.41 -12.04
CA SER A 94 -16.31 0.62 -11.34
C SER A 94 -16.41 2.05 -10.79
N ALA A 95 -15.34 2.57 -10.20
CA ALA A 95 -15.27 3.94 -9.70
C ALA A 95 -15.42 4.99 -10.82
N LEU A 96 -14.83 4.74 -12.00
CA LEU A 96 -14.86 5.67 -13.14
C LEU A 96 -16.13 5.58 -13.97
N THR A 97 -16.69 4.39 -14.18
CA THR A 97 -17.86 4.18 -15.06
C THR A 97 -19.18 4.20 -14.29
N GLY A 98 -19.15 4.06 -12.97
CA GLY A 98 -20.33 3.91 -12.13
C GLY A 98 -21.12 2.62 -12.42
N ARG A 99 -20.53 1.65 -13.14
CA ARG A 99 -21.11 0.37 -13.52
C ARG A 99 -20.27 -0.77 -12.95
N GLY A 100 -20.85 -1.56 -12.06
CA GLY A 100 -20.23 -2.75 -11.50
C GLY A 100 -21.13 -3.41 -10.46
N GLU A 101 -21.23 -4.74 -10.50
CA GLU A 101 -21.82 -5.51 -9.40
C GLU A 101 -20.74 -5.67 -8.32
N SER A 102 -20.80 -4.84 -7.27
CA SER A 102 -19.99 -5.03 -6.07
C SER A 102 -20.55 -6.22 -5.29
N THR A 103 -20.14 -7.42 -5.68
CA THR A 103 -20.48 -8.64 -4.93
C THR A 103 -19.60 -8.71 -3.68
N LEU A 104 -20.19 -8.30 -2.56
CA LEU A 104 -19.71 -8.40 -1.16
C LEU A 104 -18.68 -7.35 -0.70
N GLN A 105 -19.21 -6.28 -0.06
CA GLN A 105 -18.67 -5.54 1.09
C GLN A 105 -17.24 -4.94 1.13
N ARG A 106 -16.25 -5.29 0.29
CA ARG A 106 -14.82 -4.93 0.53
C ARG A 106 -14.10 -4.82 -0.82
N ASP A 107 -13.37 -3.77 -1.22
CA ASP A 107 -12.26 -3.10 -0.52
C ASP A 107 -12.06 -1.66 -1.05
N GLY A 108 -12.29 -0.63 -0.23
CA GLY A 108 -11.74 0.72 -0.49
C GLY A 108 -10.21 0.69 -0.66
N LEU A 109 -9.56 -0.35 -0.11
CA LEU A 109 -8.15 -0.66 -0.34
C LEU A 109 -7.82 -1.03 -1.80
N ALA A 110 -8.68 -1.78 -2.50
CA ALA A 110 -8.45 -2.15 -3.90
C ALA A 110 -8.42 -0.91 -4.80
N LEU A 111 -9.34 0.05 -4.58
CA LEU A 111 -9.35 1.33 -5.29
C LEU A 111 -8.13 2.19 -4.93
N ARG A 112 -7.78 2.31 -3.64
CA ARG A 112 -6.56 2.99 -3.15
C ARG A 112 -5.30 2.45 -3.83
N LEU A 113 -5.16 1.12 -3.90
CA LEU A 113 -4.06 0.47 -4.60
C LEU A 113 -4.14 0.67 -6.11
N ALA A 114 -5.32 0.65 -6.71
CA ALA A 114 -5.46 0.86 -8.15
C ALA A 114 -4.94 2.23 -8.58
N VAL A 115 -5.23 3.29 -7.80
CA VAL A 115 -4.69 4.64 -8.02
C VAL A 115 -3.17 4.65 -7.90
N LEU A 116 -2.61 4.05 -6.85
CA LEU A 116 -1.16 3.95 -6.65
C LEU A 116 -0.47 3.19 -7.80
N SER A 117 -1.00 2.02 -8.15
CA SER A 117 -0.48 1.17 -9.24
C SER A 117 -0.61 1.85 -10.60
N ALA A 118 -1.70 2.60 -10.86
CA ALA A 118 -1.87 3.35 -12.09
C ALA A 118 -0.82 4.45 -12.22
N LEU A 119 -0.57 5.22 -11.15
CA LEU A 119 0.47 6.26 -11.14
C LEU A 119 1.87 5.66 -11.35
N ARG A 120 2.19 4.53 -10.71
CA ARG A 120 3.45 3.80 -10.94
C ARG A 120 3.56 3.27 -12.37
N ALA A 121 2.49 2.67 -12.91
CA ALA A 121 2.48 2.16 -14.28
C ALA A 121 2.71 3.27 -15.31
N LEU A 122 2.12 4.45 -15.11
CA LEU A 122 2.38 5.63 -15.94
C LEU A 122 3.85 6.07 -15.80
N ALA A 123 4.34 6.14 -14.56
CA ALA A 123 5.69 6.56 -14.23
C ALA A 123 6.79 5.67 -14.82
N ASP A 124 6.55 4.36 -14.95
CA ASP A 124 7.45 3.41 -15.64
C ASP A 124 7.71 3.80 -17.10
N THR A 125 6.81 4.57 -17.70
CA THR A 125 6.93 5.03 -19.10
C THR A 125 7.54 6.44 -19.22
N GLY A 126 7.64 7.17 -18.11
CA GLY A 126 8.20 8.53 -18.04
C GLY A 126 7.56 9.36 -16.91
N PRO A 127 8.10 10.56 -16.60
CA PRO A 127 7.64 11.37 -15.48
C PRO A 127 6.16 11.80 -15.59
N VAL A 128 5.46 11.77 -14.46
CA VAL A 128 4.04 12.14 -14.33
C VAL A 128 3.91 13.43 -13.52
N LEU A 129 3.09 14.37 -13.98
CA LEU A 129 2.74 15.59 -13.25
C LEU A 129 1.24 15.60 -12.93
N VAL A 130 0.90 15.59 -11.65
CA VAL A 130 -0.48 15.75 -11.17
C VAL A 130 -0.71 17.22 -10.81
N VAL A 131 -1.72 17.85 -11.40
CA VAL A 131 -2.06 19.26 -11.19
C VAL A 131 -3.44 19.36 -10.54
N ALA A 132 -3.49 20.02 -9.38
CA ALA A 132 -4.71 20.22 -8.61
C ALA A 132 -4.90 21.70 -8.25
N ASP A 133 -5.79 22.40 -8.96
CA ASP A 133 -6.18 23.75 -8.57
C ASP A 133 -7.34 23.68 -7.57
N ASP A 134 -7.32 24.58 -6.58
CA ASP A 134 -8.29 24.65 -5.49
C ASP A 134 -8.58 23.30 -4.79
N LEU A 135 -7.54 22.66 -4.25
CA LEU A 135 -7.58 21.36 -3.56
C LEU A 135 -8.63 21.31 -2.42
N GLN A 136 -9.03 22.45 -1.87
CA GLN A 136 -10.11 22.53 -0.87
C GLN A 136 -11.48 22.04 -1.37
N TRP A 137 -11.69 21.96 -2.69
CA TRP A 137 -12.94 21.47 -3.29
C TRP A 137 -12.86 19.99 -3.67
N LEU A 138 -11.71 19.36 -3.49
CA LEU A 138 -11.60 17.92 -3.65
C LEU A 138 -12.51 17.25 -2.63
N ASP A 139 -13.32 16.29 -3.07
CA ASP A 139 -14.15 15.53 -2.15
C ASP A 139 -13.25 14.71 -1.20
N PRO A 140 -13.71 14.43 0.04
CA PRO A 140 -12.91 13.72 1.02
C PRO A 140 -12.34 12.38 0.53
N ALA A 141 -13.13 11.62 -0.24
CA ALA A 141 -12.70 10.31 -0.75
C ALA A 141 -11.56 10.45 -1.77
N SER A 142 -11.66 11.38 -2.72
CA SER A 142 -10.57 11.65 -3.68
C SER A 142 -9.30 12.18 -2.99
N ALA A 143 -9.44 13.02 -1.97
CA ALA A 143 -8.31 13.52 -1.19
C ALA A 143 -7.59 12.39 -0.44
N GLU A 144 -8.36 11.44 0.11
CA GLU A 144 -7.83 10.26 0.78
C GLU A 144 -7.10 9.33 -0.21
N LEU A 145 -7.69 9.05 -1.38
CA LEU A 145 -7.07 8.23 -2.44
C LEU A 145 -5.74 8.82 -2.89
N LEU A 146 -5.70 10.13 -3.16
CA LEU A 146 -4.47 10.83 -3.54
C LEU A 146 -3.45 10.84 -2.41
N GLY A 147 -3.87 11.12 -1.17
CA GLY A 147 -2.98 11.09 -0.02
C GLY A 147 -2.40 9.69 0.24
N PHE A 148 -3.21 8.64 0.09
CA PHE A 148 -2.77 7.26 0.20
C PHE A 148 -1.68 6.94 -0.82
N ALA A 149 -1.89 7.30 -2.09
CA ALA A 149 -0.91 7.08 -3.15
C ALA A 149 0.35 7.94 -2.93
N ALA A 150 0.18 9.24 -2.64
CA ALA A 150 1.26 10.20 -2.45
C ALA A 150 2.28 9.78 -1.39
N ARG A 151 1.82 9.21 -0.28
CA ARG A 151 2.69 8.70 0.80
C ARG A 151 3.49 7.44 0.41
N ARG A 152 3.09 6.74 -0.66
CA ARG A 152 3.62 5.43 -1.07
C ARG A 152 4.31 5.43 -2.44
N LEU A 153 4.37 6.58 -3.10
CA LEU A 153 5.09 6.71 -4.36
C LEU A 153 6.61 6.63 -4.18
N GLY A 154 7.17 7.00 -3.02
CA GLY A 154 8.61 6.94 -2.78
C GLY A 154 9.39 7.66 -3.87
N ASP A 155 10.39 6.99 -4.45
CA ASP A 155 11.24 7.53 -5.53
C ASP A 155 10.60 7.49 -6.93
N THR A 156 9.32 7.09 -7.04
CA THR A 156 8.62 7.05 -8.33
C THR A 156 8.54 8.47 -8.90
N PRO A 157 8.82 8.70 -10.22
CA PRO A 157 8.87 10.03 -10.82
C PRO A 157 7.48 10.65 -11.05
N VAL A 158 6.70 10.79 -9.98
CA VAL A 158 5.38 11.42 -9.93
C VAL A 158 5.47 12.67 -9.09
N ARG A 159 5.14 13.83 -9.66
CA ARG A 159 5.19 15.13 -9.00
C ARG A 159 3.78 15.67 -8.84
N MET A 160 3.49 16.31 -7.72
CA MET A 160 2.21 16.98 -7.47
C MET A 160 2.41 18.49 -7.42
N LEU A 161 1.58 19.22 -8.16
CA LEU A 161 1.49 20.68 -8.16
C LEU A 161 0.07 21.09 -7.77
N CYS A 162 -0.08 21.50 -6.52
CA CYS A 162 -1.37 21.74 -5.90
C CYS A 162 -1.53 23.22 -5.49
N ALA A 163 -2.75 23.74 -5.48
CA ALA A 163 -3.09 25.03 -4.90
C ALA A 163 -4.26 24.91 -3.91
N VAL A 164 -4.17 25.60 -2.76
CA VAL A 164 -5.19 25.54 -1.71
C VAL A 164 -5.47 26.92 -1.09
N ARG A 165 -6.74 27.19 -0.78
CA ARG A 165 -7.14 28.39 -0.03
C ARG A 165 -6.92 28.19 1.47
N THR A 166 -6.27 29.15 2.11
CA THR A 166 -6.09 29.15 3.57
C THR A 166 -6.39 30.53 4.17
N GLU A 167 -7.02 30.53 5.35
CA GLU A 167 -7.19 31.70 6.21
C GLU A 167 -6.38 31.52 7.51
N GLY A 168 -5.13 31.07 7.41
CA GLY A 168 -4.27 30.75 8.57
C GLY A 168 -3.41 29.51 8.36
N GLU A 169 -3.13 28.78 9.44
CA GLU A 169 -2.34 27.53 9.48
C GLU A 169 -3.15 26.26 9.11
N GLU A 170 -4.40 26.40 8.64
CA GLU A 170 -5.30 25.27 8.28
C GLU A 170 -4.92 24.46 7.01
N TYR A 171 -3.66 24.54 6.54
CA TYR A 171 -3.21 23.82 5.34
C TYR A 171 -2.71 22.41 5.62
N ASP A 172 -2.41 22.06 6.88
CA ASP A 172 -1.86 20.77 7.26
C ASP A 172 -2.72 19.59 6.80
N ARG A 173 -4.04 19.73 6.82
CA ARG A 173 -4.97 18.70 6.31
C ARG A 173 -4.77 18.39 4.82
N HIS A 174 -4.41 19.40 4.04
CA HIS A 174 -4.25 19.32 2.59
C HIS A 174 -2.82 18.90 2.20
N LEU A 175 -1.84 19.19 3.07
CA LEU A 175 -0.49 18.66 2.96
C LEU A 175 -0.48 17.12 3.03
N ARG A 176 -1.39 16.52 3.82
CA ARG A 176 -1.56 15.05 3.92
C ARG A 176 -2.01 14.40 2.61
N ALA A 177 -2.60 15.15 1.68
CA ALA A 177 -2.97 14.69 0.35
C ALA A 177 -1.84 14.84 -0.69
N SER A 178 -0.65 15.27 -0.25
CA SER A 178 0.53 15.49 -1.08
C SER A 178 1.71 14.63 -0.58
N PRO A 179 2.77 14.42 -1.39
CA PRO A 179 3.93 13.63 -0.99
C PRO A 179 4.68 14.26 0.20
N PRO A 180 5.40 13.48 1.02
CA PRO A 180 6.08 14.00 2.23
C PRO A 180 7.12 15.10 1.95
N ASP A 181 7.72 15.10 0.76
CA ASP A 181 8.71 16.06 0.30
C ASP A 181 8.09 17.32 -0.34
N THR A 182 6.79 17.54 -0.15
CA THR A 182 6.08 18.70 -0.72
C THR A 182 6.54 20.00 -0.09
N LEU A 183 7.02 20.93 -0.93
CA LEU A 183 7.29 22.31 -0.51
C LEU A 183 6.00 23.11 -0.45
N ALA A 184 5.60 23.53 0.76
CA ALA A 184 4.50 24.47 0.96
C ALA A 184 4.99 25.91 0.72
N VAL A 185 4.43 26.58 -0.29
CA VAL A 185 4.77 27.97 -0.65
C VAL A 185 3.60 28.90 -0.34
N ARG A 186 3.80 29.78 0.65
CA ARG A 186 2.80 30.78 1.02
C ARG A 186 2.83 31.97 0.07
N LEU A 187 1.72 32.21 -0.63
CA LEU A 187 1.53 33.42 -1.42
C LEU A 187 0.94 34.54 -0.56
N GLY A 188 1.79 35.51 -0.21
CA GLY A 188 1.42 36.69 0.54
C GLY A 188 0.84 37.83 -0.32
N PRO A 189 0.37 38.90 0.36
CA PRO A 189 0.00 40.17 -0.29
C PRO A 189 1.10 40.73 -1.18
N LEU A 190 0.70 41.31 -2.32
CA LEU A 190 1.62 42.04 -3.19
C LEU A 190 2.04 43.35 -2.52
N SER A 191 3.33 43.68 -2.64
CA SER A 191 3.82 45.01 -2.30
C SER A 191 3.26 46.06 -3.26
N ARG A 192 3.31 47.33 -2.85
CA ARG A 192 2.85 48.46 -3.67
C ARG A 192 3.53 48.52 -5.05
N ALA A 193 4.82 48.18 -5.13
CA ALA A 193 5.57 48.19 -6.39
C ALA A 193 5.09 47.08 -7.33
N GLN A 194 4.88 45.87 -6.78
CA GLN A 194 4.40 44.72 -7.54
C GLN A 194 2.95 44.92 -8.01
N LEU A 195 2.10 45.53 -7.17
CA LEU A 195 0.72 45.86 -7.51
C LEU A 195 0.65 46.95 -8.60
N SER A 196 1.54 47.95 -8.57
CA SER A 196 1.66 48.94 -9.66
C SER A 196 2.00 48.27 -10.98
N ALA A 197 3.01 47.40 -10.99
CA ALA A 197 3.41 46.66 -12.18
C ALA A 197 2.29 45.76 -12.72
N LEU A 198 1.53 45.12 -11.82
CA LEU A 198 0.36 44.30 -12.19
C LEU A 198 -0.73 45.12 -12.87
N LEU A 199 -1.04 46.32 -12.35
CA LEU A 199 -2.06 47.21 -12.92
C LEU A 199 -1.63 47.76 -14.29
N ASP A 200 -0.39 48.21 -14.42
CA ASP A 200 0.17 48.69 -15.68
C ASP A 200 0.12 47.59 -16.76
N HIS A 201 0.50 46.36 -16.40
CA HIS A 201 0.49 45.22 -17.32
C HIS A 201 -0.91 44.84 -17.80
N ARG A 202 -1.95 45.10 -17.00
CA ARG A 202 -3.37 44.87 -17.37
C ARG A 202 -3.99 46.03 -18.15
N GLY A 203 -3.20 47.02 -18.54
CA GLY A 203 -3.65 48.16 -19.33
C GLY A 203 -4.19 49.33 -18.52
N TYR A 204 -4.20 49.24 -17.18
CA TYR A 204 -4.54 50.34 -16.28
C TYR A 204 -3.33 51.27 -16.10
N THR A 205 -2.83 51.78 -17.22
CA THR A 205 -1.59 52.56 -17.30
C THR A 205 -1.79 54.01 -16.88
N GLY A 206 -0.75 54.63 -16.32
CA GLY A 206 -0.75 56.07 -16.01
C GLY A 206 -1.52 56.46 -14.75
N LEU A 207 -1.86 55.50 -13.87
CA LEU A 207 -2.49 55.79 -12.58
C LEU A 207 -1.55 56.63 -11.69
N PRO A 208 -2.03 57.72 -11.06
CA PRO A 208 -1.23 58.49 -10.11
C PRO A 208 -0.73 57.62 -8.95
N ARG A 209 0.50 57.91 -8.46
CA ARG A 209 1.08 57.20 -7.30
C ARG A 209 0.19 57.22 -6.06
N SER A 210 -0.59 58.29 -5.87
CA SER A 210 -1.60 58.39 -4.80
C SER A 210 -2.71 57.34 -4.97
N THR A 211 -3.23 57.18 -6.19
CA THR A 211 -4.28 56.21 -6.53
C THR A 211 -3.78 54.78 -6.36
N VAL A 212 -2.58 54.44 -6.81
CA VAL A 212 -1.99 53.10 -6.59
C VAL A 212 -1.77 52.82 -5.10
N ARG A 213 -1.37 53.81 -4.30
CA ARG A 213 -1.28 53.70 -2.84
C ARG A 213 -2.65 53.43 -2.21
N ASP A 214 -3.69 54.11 -2.67
CA ASP A 214 -5.04 53.96 -2.15
C ASP A 214 -5.66 52.62 -2.55
N ILE A 215 -5.40 52.14 -3.78
CA ILE A 215 -5.76 50.79 -4.22
C ILE A 215 -5.03 49.75 -3.37
N HIS A 216 -3.72 49.88 -3.14
CA HIS A 216 -2.94 48.93 -2.32
C HIS A 216 -3.44 48.88 -0.87
N ARG A 217 -3.74 50.05 -0.27
CA ARG A 217 -4.29 50.16 1.09
C ARG A 217 -5.67 49.52 1.19
N THR A 218 -6.54 49.76 0.20
CA THR A 218 -7.91 49.22 0.19
C THR A 218 -7.92 47.73 -0.11
N SER A 219 -7.06 47.27 -1.03
CA SER A 219 -6.97 45.86 -1.39
C SER A 219 -6.20 45.00 -0.39
N GLY A 220 -5.44 45.63 0.51
CA GLY A 220 -4.50 44.94 1.38
C GLY A 220 -3.44 44.16 0.60
N GLY A 221 -3.12 44.56 -0.64
CA GLY A 221 -2.22 43.85 -1.54
C GLY A 221 -2.80 42.58 -2.17
N ASN A 222 -4.11 42.34 -2.07
CA ASN A 222 -4.77 41.22 -2.75
C ASN A 222 -4.85 41.50 -4.26
N ALA A 223 -4.28 40.61 -5.08
CA ALA A 223 -4.15 40.80 -6.53
C ALA A 223 -5.51 40.93 -7.23
N LEU A 224 -6.47 40.05 -6.90
CA LEU A 224 -7.82 40.10 -7.45
C LEU A 224 -8.51 41.41 -7.07
N PHE A 225 -8.53 41.77 -5.78
CA PHE A 225 -9.20 42.98 -5.34
C PHE A 225 -8.57 44.24 -5.96
N ALA A 226 -7.24 44.27 -6.10
CA ALA A 226 -6.56 45.36 -6.77
C ALA A 226 -6.97 45.53 -8.25
N LEU A 227 -7.08 44.42 -8.99
CA LEU A 227 -7.55 44.43 -10.38
C LEU A 227 -9.00 44.88 -10.50
N GLU A 228 -9.87 44.44 -9.58
CA GLU A 228 -11.27 44.87 -9.54
C GLU A 228 -11.42 46.36 -9.21
N LEU A 229 -10.60 46.89 -8.30
CA LEU A 229 -10.54 48.33 -8.02
C LEU A 229 -10.03 49.11 -9.25
N GLY A 230 -9.02 48.60 -9.95
CA GLY A 230 -8.52 49.18 -11.21
C GLY A 230 -9.60 49.22 -12.30
N ARG A 231 -10.36 48.12 -12.46
CA ARG A 231 -11.47 48.03 -13.40
C ARG A 231 -12.59 49.02 -13.06
N ALA A 232 -13.02 49.07 -11.80
CA ALA A 232 -14.07 50.00 -11.36
C ALA A 232 -13.67 51.47 -11.55
N LEU A 233 -12.38 51.79 -11.42
CA LEU A 233 -11.86 53.13 -11.71
C LEU A 233 -11.82 53.43 -13.21
N ALA A 234 -11.53 52.45 -14.06
CA ALA A 234 -11.55 52.60 -15.52
C ALA A 234 -12.97 52.76 -16.09
N GLU A 235 -13.97 52.14 -15.45
CA GLU A 235 -15.39 52.26 -15.80
C GLU A 235 -16.03 53.57 -15.29
N ASN A 236 -15.35 54.30 -14.38
CA ASN A 236 -15.82 55.58 -13.86
C ASN A 236 -15.38 56.75 -14.77
N PRO A 237 -16.31 57.60 -15.24
CA PRO A 237 -16.01 58.71 -16.15
C PRO A 237 -15.27 59.89 -15.48
N THR A 238 -15.15 59.91 -14.16
CA THR A 238 -14.48 60.98 -13.40
C THR A 238 -13.37 60.39 -12.50
N PRO A 239 -12.08 60.63 -12.81
CA PRO A 239 -11.00 60.10 -11.98
C PRO A 239 -10.96 60.81 -10.60
N PRO A 240 -10.65 60.08 -9.51
CA PRO A 240 -10.60 60.65 -8.17
C PRO A 240 -9.48 61.68 -8.04
N ARG A 241 -9.74 62.79 -7.34
CA ARG A 241 -8.70 63.80 -7.08
C ARG A 241 -7.71 63.30 -6.01
N PRO A 242 -6.44 63.72 -6.02
CA PRO A 242 -5.47 63.31 -5.01
C PRO A 242 -5.96 63.64 -3.58
N GLY A 243 -6.17 62.61 -2.76
CA GLY A 243 -6.61 62.75 -1.36
C GLY A 243 -8.11 62.52 -1.11
N GLU A 244 -8.93 62.39 -2.14
CA GLU A 244 -10.32 61.95 -2.02
C GLU A 244 -10.39 60.41 -1.87
N PRO A 245 -11.32 59.87 -1.06
CA PRO A 245 -11.52 58.42 -0.97
C PRO A 245 -11.91 57.85 -2.34
N LEU A 246 -11.42 56.64 -2.65
CA LEU A 246 -11.77 55.97 -3.91
C LEU A 246 -13.30 55.82 -4.00
N PRO A 247 -13.95 56.12 -5.15
CA PRO A 247 -15.40 56.02 -5.33
C PRO A 247 -15.84 54.55 -5.54
N VAL A 248 -15.36 53.66 -4.68
CA VAL A 248 -15.49 52.20 -4.79
C VAL A 248 -15.67 51.59 -3.40
N PRO A 249 -16.38 50.46 -3.26
CA PRO A 249 -16.62 49.82 -1.97
C PRO A 249 -15.32 49.45 -1.22
N THR A 250 -15.34 49.56 0.11
CA THR A 250 -14.17 49.35 1.00
C THR A 250 -13.81 47.89 1.26
N SER A 251 -14.58 46.93 0.73
CA SER A 251 -14.27 45.50 0.83
C SER A 251 -14.68 44.74 -0.43
N LEU A 252 -13.97 43.65 -0.73
CA LEU A 252 -14.29 42.75 -1.83
C LEU A 252 -15.72 42.17 -1.70
N ARG A 253 -16.19 41.90 -0.47
CA ARG A 253 -17.57 41.46 -0.19
C ARG A 253 -18.58 42.53 -0.59
N ALA A 254 -18.36 43.79 -0.21
CA ALA A 254 -19.25 44.89 -0.59
C ALA A 254 -19.26 45.14 -2.11
N LEU A 255 -18.13 44.92 -2.79
CA LEU A 255 -18.03 45.02 -4.25
C LEU A 255 -18.78 43.88 -4.96
N VAL A 256 -18.71 42.65 -4.44
CA VAL A 256 -19.51 41.51 -4.93
C VAL A 256 -21.00 41.74 -4.66
N LEU A 257 -21.38 42.17 -3.45
CA LEU A 257 -22.78 42.45 -3.10
C LEU A 257 -23.40 43.54 -3.98
N ASN A 258 -22.70 44.64 -4.21
CA ASN A 258 -23.16 45.70 -5.11
C ASN A 258 -23.38 45.18 -6.54
N ARG A 259 -22.49 44.31 -7.04
CA ARG A 259 -22.68 43.66 -8.35
C ARG A 259 -23.84 42.67 -8.37
N LEU A 260 -24.06 41.94 -7.28
CA LEU A 260 -25.24 41.07 -7.13
C LEU A 260 -26.54 41.88 -7.06
N GLU A 261 -26.53 43.11 -6.54
CA GLU A 261 -27.68 44.04 -6.54
C GLU A 261 -27.99 44.60 -7.94
N MET A 262 -27.02 44.63 -8.84
CA MET A 262 -27.22 45.01 -10.25
C MET A 262 -27.85 43.89 -11.11
N LEU A 263 -27.99 42.67 -10.57
CA LEU A 263 -28.68 41.57 -11.23
C LEU A 263 -30.19 41.63 -11.00
N SER A 264 -30.97 41.13 -11.96
CA SER A 264 -32.40 40.87 -11.75
C SER A 264 -32.60 39.77 -10.69
N GLU A 265 -33.78 39.72 -10.07
CA GLU A 265 -34.11 38.64 -9.12
C GLU A 265 -34.01 37.25 -9.77
N GLU A 266 -34.42 37.10 -11.03
CA GLU A 266 -34.31 35.84 -11.77
C GLU A 266 -32.85 35.45 -12.04
N ALA A 267 -32.00 36.40 -12.46
CA ALA A 267 -30.58 36.13 -12.62
C ALA A 267 -29.91 35.73 -11.29
N ARG A 268 -30.30 36.37 -10.17
CA ARG A 268 -29.82 36.00 -8.84
C ARG A 268 -30.26 34.58 -8.44
N ARG A 269 -31.50 34.19 -8.74
CA ARG A 269 -32.01 32.82 -8.50
C ARG A 269 -31.30 31.78 -9.36
N THR A 270 -31.02 32.08 -10.63
CA THR A 270 -30.26 31.21 -11.53
C THR A 270 -28.84 31.00 -11.03
N LEU A 271 -28.17 32.07 -10.60
CA LEU A 271 -26.85 31.95 -9.99
C LEU A 271 -26.90 31.23 -8.64
N LEU A 272 -27.98 31.34 -7.86
CA LEU A 272 -28.13 30.60 -6.61
C LEU A 272 -28.22 29.09 -6.87
N VAL A 273 -28.98 28.66 -7.87
CA VAL A 273 -29.00 27.26 -8.33
C VAL A 273 -27.61 26.84 -8.81
N ALA A 274 -26.92 27.68 -9.59
CA ALA A 274 -25.56 27.41 -10.03
C ALA A 274 -24.57 27.28 -8.84
N SER A 275 -24.75 28.06 -7.78
CA SER A 275 -23.89 28.02 -6.59
C SER A 275 -24.08 26.76 -5.74
N ALA A 276 -25.27 26.17 -5.79
CA ALA A 276 -25.62 24.97 -5.03
C ALA A 276 -25.23 23.66 -5.73
N GLY A 277 -25.03 23.68 -7.06
CA GLY A 277 -24.62 22.51 -7.84
C GLY A 277 -23.11 22.29 -7.85
N ALA A 278 -22.67 21.03 -7.90
CA ALA A 278 -21.23 20.72 -7.86
C ALA A 278 -20.50 21.09 -9.17
N ARG A 279 -21.16 20.91 -10.33
CA ARG A 279 -20.65 21.28 -11.66
C ARG A 279 -21.78 21.88 -12.50
N PRO A 280 -22.18 23.14 -12.24
CA PRO A 280 -23.31 23.74 -12.93
C PRO A 280 -23.02 23.87 -14.42
N THR A 281 -23.93 23.39 -15.26
CA THR A 281 -23.92 23.59 -16.72
C THR A 281 -25.19 24.32 -17.12
N LEU A 282 -25.20 24.96 -18.29
CA LEU A 282 -26.43 25.57 -18.81
C LEU A 282 -27.56 24.52 -18.92
N ALA A 283 -27.23 23.30 -19.35
CA ALA A 283 -28.19 22.19 -19.39
C ALA A 283 -28.78 21.87 -18.00
N LEU A 284 -27.94 21.79 -16.95
CA LEU A 284 -28.42 21.57 -15.58
C LEU A 284 -29.34 22.71 -15.11
N LEU A 285 -28.99 23.96 -15.43
CA LEU A 285 -29.81 25.11 -15.05
C LEU A 285 -31.18 25.08 -15.74
N HIS A 286 -31.24 24.71 -17.02
CA HIS A 286 -32.50 24.51 -17.74
C HIS A 286 -33.36 23.42 -17.11
N GLU A 287 -32.79 22.25 -16.84
CA GLU A 287 -33.49 21.14 -16.18
C GLU A 287 -33.96 21.52 -14.77
N ALA A 288 -33.23 22.42 -14.09
CA ALA A 288 -33.63 23.01 -12.81
C ALA A 288 -34.68 24.14 -12.94
N GLY A 289 -35.28 24.32 -14.13
CA GLY A 289 -36.35 25.27 -14.40
C GLY A 289 -35.87 26.70 -14.73
N ARG A 290 -34.59 26.91 -15.03
CA ARG A 290 -34.04 28.23 -15.39
C ARG A 290 -33.99 28.42 -16.91
N ALA A 291 -35.15 28.66 -17.52
CA ALA A 291 -35.31 28.76 -18.98
C ALA A 291 -34.54 29.90 -19.66
N ASN A 292 -34.09 30.92 -18.92
CA ASN A 292 -33.32 32.07 -19.44
C ASN A 292 -31.84 32.03 -19.01
N ALA A 293 -31.33 30.86 -18.63
CA ALA A 293 -30.00 30.71 -18.04
C ALA A 293 -28.88 31.31 -18.91
N GLU A 294 -28.95 31.24 -20.24
CA GLU A 294 -27.96 31.82 -21.15
C GLU A 294 -27.87 33.34 -21.01
N ALA A 295 -29.02 34.03 -21.02
CA ALA A 295 -29.06 35.49 -20.96
C ALA A 295 -28.62 35.99 -19.58
N GLU A 296 -29.06 35.30 -18.52
CA GLU A 296 -28.77 35.65 -17.13
C GLU A 296 -27.30 35.38 -16.76
N THR A 297 -26.73 34.27 -17.25
CA THR A 297 -25.30 33.98 -17.09
C THR A 297 -24.44 34.92 -17.94
N ALA A 298 -24.87 35.30 -19.14
CA ALA A 298 -24.17 36.31 -19.95
C ALA A 298 -24.18 37.69 -19.27
N GLN A 299 -25.30 38.10 -18.68
CA GLN A 299 -25.40 39.32 -17.88
C GLN A 299 -24.42 39.27 -16.69
N ALA A 300 -24.40 38.15 -15.96
CA ALA A 300 -23.50 37.95 -14.83
C ALA A 300 -22.02 37.93 -15.25
N ALA A 301 -21.69 37.37 -16.41
CA ALA A 301 -20.35 37.42 -17.00
C ALA A 301 -19.94 38.87 -17.37
N GLY A 302 -20.86 39.65 -17.93
CA GLY A 302 -20.65 41.08 -18.24
C GLY A 302 -20.31 41.91 -16.99
N LEU A 303 -20.91 41.57 -15.84
CA LEU A 303 -20.63 42.17 -14.53
C LEU A 303 -19.39 41.58 -13.84
N GLY A 304 -18.68 40.63 -14.48
CA GLY A 304 -17.51 39.97 -13.90
C GLY A 304 -17.82 39.02 -12.74
N LEU A 305 -19.06 38.53 -12.62
CA LEU A 305 -19.47 37.55 -11.61
C LEU A 305 -19.19 36.11 -12.05
N LEU A 306 -19.24 35.87 -13.37
CA LEU A 306 -18.86 34.61 -14.02
C LEU A 306 -17.63 34.80 -14.89
N ALA A 307 -16.84 33.74 -15.06
CA ALA A 307 -15.68 33.73 -15.94
C ALA A 307 -16.13 33.75 -17.42
N THR A 308 -15.40 34.50 -18.26
CA THR A 308 -15.71 34.68 -19.69
C THR A 308 -15.04 33.65 -20.61
N GLU A 309 -14.14 32.80 -20.09
CA GLU A 309 -13.39 31.82 -20.88
C GLU A 309 -14.10 30.45 -20.94
N PRO A 310 -14.33 29.88 -22.14
CA PRO A 310 -15.03 28.61 -22.31
C PRO A 310 -14.04 27.43 -22.27
N GLU A 311 -13.57 27.02 -21.10
CA GLU A 311 -13.00 25.66 -20.93
C GLU A 311 -14.14 24.65 -20.66
N GLY A 312 -15.01 24.43 -21.65
CA GLY A 312 -16.11 23.45 -21.59
C GLY A 312 -17.50 24.01 -21.20
N PRO A 313 -18.53 23.15 -21.07
CA PRO A 313 -19.95 23.56 -20.91
C PRO A 313 -20.34 24.04 -19.50
N ALA A 314 -19.38 24.22 -18.61
CA ALA A 314 -19.63 24.55 -17.20
C ALA A 314 -19.73 26.06 -16.95
N VAL A 315 -20.72 26.46 -16.15
CA VAL A 315 -20.92 27.82 -15.64
C VAL A 315 -19.93 28.03 -14.49
N ARG A 316 -18.86 28.80 -14.74
CA ARG A 316 -17.83 29.05 -13.72
C ARG A 316 -17.98 30.44 -13.13
N PHE A 317 -18.05 30.51 -11.80
CA PHE A 317 -17.92 31.79 -11.10
C PHE A 317 -16.53 32.35 -11.34
N ALA A 318 -16.45 33.65 -11.63
CA ALA A 318 -15.17 34.35 -11.81
C ALA A 318 -14.28 34.20 -10.56
N HIS A 319 -14.91 34.00 -9.41
CA HIS A 319 -14.23 33.69 -8.17
C HIS A 319 -15.09 32.83 -7.22
N PRO A 320 -14.51 31.81 -6.53
CA PRO A 320 -15.26 30.94 -5.62
C PRO A 320 -16.00 31.67 -4.48
N MET A 321 -15.49 32.83 -4.02
CA MET A 321 -16.20 33.63 -3.01
C MET A 321 -17.53 34.21 -3.49
N ILE A 322 -17.73 34.39 -4.81
CA ILE A 322 -18.98 34.91 -5.36
C ILE A 322 -20.09 33.87 -5.16
N SER A 323 -19.80 32.61 -5.48
CA SER A 323 -20.68 31.47 -5.21
C SER A 323 -20.99 31.35 -3.72
N ALA A 324 -19.96 31.37 -2.87
CA ALA A 324 -20.13 31.25 -1.42
C ALA A 324 -20.93 32.41 -0.80
N ALA A 325 -20.68 33.65 -1.23
CA ALA A 325 -21.41 34.82 -0.75
C ALA A 325 -22.88 34.78 -1.21
N LEU A 326 -23.12 34.41 -2.48
CA LEU A 326 -24.47 34.27 -3.01
C LEU A 326 -25.29 33.22 -2.25
N TYR A 327 -24.68 32.07 -1.96
CA TYR A 327 -25.34 30.99 -1.21
C TYR A 327 -25.56 31.36 0.26
N ALA A 328 -24.57 31.96 0.92
CA ALA A 328 -24.66 32.32 2.34
C ALA A 328 -25.71 33.42 2.63
N GLU A 329 -25.82 34.42 1.75
CA GLU A 329 -26.77 35.54 1.89
C GLU A 329 -28.19 35.16 1.47
N ALA A 330 -28.37 34.06 0.71
CA ALA A 330 -29.68 33.62 0.29
C ALA A 330 -30.54 33.20 1.50
N PRO A 331 -31.81 33.63 1.59
CA PRO A 331 -32.77 33.14 2.57
C PRO A 331 -32.84 31.60 2.58
N ALA A 332 -33.10 31.02 3.76
CA ALA A 332 -33.17 29.55 3.89
C ALA A 332 -34.24 28.92 2.98
N GLN A 333 -35.33 29.64 2.69
CA GLN A 333 -36.37 29.21 1.75
C GLN A 333 -35.84 29.14 0.32
N ASP A 334 -35.05 30.13 -0.12
CA ASP A 334 -34.48 30.17 -1.46
C ASP A 334 -33.42 29.09 -1.65
N ARG A 335 -32.60 28.82 -0.62
CA ARG A 335 -31.66 27.69 -0.62
C ARG A 335 -32.38 26.35 -0.76
N ARG A 336 -33.48 26.14 -0.02
CA ARG A 336 -34.30 24.93 -0.15
C ARG A 336 -34.93 24.82 -1.53
N ALA A 337 -35.44 25.91 -2.10
CA ALA A 337 -35.99 25.93 -3.45
C ALA A 337 -34.93 25.58 -4.50
N ALA A 338 -33.70 26.08 -4.34
CA ALA A 338 -32.58 25.72 -5.21
C ALA A 338 -32.23 24.22 -5.11
N HIS A 339 -32.16 23.67 -3.90
CA HIS A 339 -31.94 22.24 -3.70
C HIS A 339 -33.10 21.37 -4.19
N ALA A 340 -34.35 21.81 -4.03
CA ALA A 340 -35.50 21.11 -4.58
C ALA A 340 -35.41 21.01 -6.11
N ALA A 341 -35.06 22.10 -6.80
CA ALA A 341 -34.86 22.11 -8.24
C ALA A 341 -33.70 21.18 -8.68
N LEU A 342 -32.59 21.17 -7.93
CA LEU A 342 -31.45 20.30 -8.24
C LEU A 342 -31.72 18.83 -7.92
N SER A 343 -32.61 18.52 -6.97
CA SER A 343 -32.98 17.13 -6.64
C SER A 343 -33.68 16.39 -7.79
N THR A 344 -34.29 17.14 -8.71
CA THR A 344 -34.91 16.61 -9.93
C THR A 344 -33.99 16.74 -11.15
N ALA A 345 -33.18 17.80 -11.23
CA ALA A 345 -32.38 18.14 -12.40
C ALA A 345 -31.00 17.46 -12.46
N ALA A 346 -30.39 17.14 -11.32
CA ALA A 346 -29.05 16.54 -11.31
C ALA A 346 -29.05 15.15 -11.98
N SER A 347 -28.02 14.85 -12.76
CA SER A 347 -27.93 13.58 -13.50
C SER A 347 -27.50 12.40 -12.63
N ASP A 348 -26.74 12.65 -11.55
CA ASP A 348 -26.26 11.61 -10.66
C ASP A 348 -27.26 11.33 -9.52
N PRO A 349 -27.73 10.08 -9.34
CA PRO A 349 -28.66 9.74 -8.25
C PRO A 349 -28.15 10.10 -6.84
N ILE A 350 -26.84 10.03 -6.61
CA ILE A 350 -26.24 10.42 -5.32
C ILE A 350 -26.38 11.92 -5.08
N GLU A 351 -26.09 12.75 -6.09
CA GLU A 351 -26.25 14.20 -6.01
C GLU A 351 -27.73 14.59 -5.81
N ARG A 352 -28.65 13.92 -6.53
CA ARG A 352 -30.10 14.11 -6.35
C ARG A 352 -30.55 13.84 -4.92
N ALA A 353 -30.13 12.72 -4.32
CA ALA A 353 -30.51 12.37 -2.96
C ALA A 353 -29.98 13.37 -1.92
N ARG A 354 -28.74 13.86 -2.09
CA ARG A 354 -28.18 14.92 -1.23
C ARG A 354 -28.98 16.22 -1.33
N HIS A 355 -29.33 16.63 -2.54
CA HIS A 355 -30.15 17.82 -2.74
C HIS A 355 -31.57 17.66 -2.19
N LEU A 356 -32.16 16.48 -2.31
CA LEU A 356 -33.45 16.17 -1.70
C LEU A 356 -33.40 16.33 -0.17
N ALA A 357 -32.35 15.79 0.47
CA ALA A 357 -32.13 15.93 1.91
C ALA A 357 -32.02 17.40 2.34
N LEU A 358 -31.26 18.22 1.59
CA LEU A 358 -31.09 19.65 1.87
C LEU A 358 -32.34 20.50 1.59
N ALA A 359 -33.24 20.01 0.73
CA ALA A 359 -34.52 20.64 0.45
C ALA A 359 -35.58 20.34 1.53
N THR A 360 -35.50 19.18 2.17
CA THR A 360 -36.47 18.70 3.15
C THR A 360 -36.13 19.13 4.57
N HIS A 361 -37.15 19.47 5.36
CA HIS A 361 -37.01 19.83 6.77
C HIS A 361 -37.60 18.76 7.68
N GLY A 362 -36.83 18.31 8.68
CA GLY A 362 -37.26 17.28 9.61
C GLY A 362 -37.24 15.87 9.02
N THR A 363 -38.00 14.97 9.61
CA THR A 363 -38.08 13.56 9.20
C THR A 363 -39.05 13.37 8.04
N ASP A 364 -38.64 12.59 7.05
CA ASP A 364 -39.42 12.20 5.89
C ASP A 364 -38.98 10.79 5.44
N PRO A 365 -39.84 9.75 5.61
CA PRO A 365 -39.51 8.38 5.25
C PRO A 365 -39.14 8.18 3.76
N GLU A 366 -39.72 8.96 2.86
CA GLU A 366 -39.42 8.83 1.43
C GLU A 366 -38.00 9.36 1.14
N VAL A 367 -37.62 10.48 1.76
CA VAL A 367 -36.26 11.03 1.66
C VAL A 367 -35.25 10.09 2.29
N ALA A 368 -35.56 9.51 3.45
CA ALA A 368 -34.69 8.53 4.10
C ALA A 368 -34.46 7.29 3.21
N ALA A 369 -35.50 6.77 2.56
CA ALA A 369 -35.39 5.65 1.63
C ALA A 369 -34.50 5.99 0.43
N ARG A 370 -34.66 7.18 -0.18
CA ARG A 370 -33.81 7.66 -1.29
C ARG A 370 -32.34 7.82 -0.89
N LEU A 371 -32.08 8.29 0.33
CA LEU A 371 -30.73 8.40 0.87
C LEU A 371 -30.11 7.02 1.12
N ALA A 372 -30.89 6.05 1.61
CA ALA A 372 -30.43 4.67 1.78
C ALA A 372 -30.12 3.99 0.43
N GLU A 373 -30.95 4.20 -0.59
CA GLU A 373 -30.68 3.78 -1.98
C GLU A 373 -29.38 4.42 -2.51
N ALA A 374 -29.19 5.72 -2.29
CA ALA A 374 -27.98 6.41 -2.70
C ALA A 374 -26.73 5.94 -1.93
N ALA A 375 -26.85 5.60 -0.65
CA ALA A 375 -25.77 5.02 0.14
C ALA A 375 -25.38 3.62 -0.38
N ALA A 376 -26.37 2.80 -0.78
CA ALA A 376 -26.10 1.51 -1.43
C ALA A 376 -25.38 1.69 -2.76
N LEU A 377 -25.84 2.62 -3.61
CA LEU A 377 -25.16 2.95 -4.86
C LEU A 377 -23.73 3.48 -4.64
N ALA A 378 -23.51 4.25 -3.57
CA ALA A 378 -22.17 4.73 -3.20
C ALA A 378 -21.26 3.57 -2.78
N ARG A 379 -21.76 2.57 -2.04
CA ARG A 379 -21.02 1.33 -1.75
C ARG A 379 -20.67 0.58 -3.03
N ASP A 380 -21.62 0.44 -3.95
CA ASP A 380 -21.41 -0.26 -5.23
C ASP A 380 -20.37 0.44 -6.11
N ARG A 381 -20.26 1.76 -6.01
CA ARG A 381 -19.22 2.57 -6.67
C ARG A 381 -17.88 2.62 -5.93
N GLY A 382 -17.73 1.89 -4.82
CA GLY A 382 -16.51 1.88 -4.02
C GLY A 382 -16.24 3.18 -3.27
N ALA A 383 -17.28 3.92 -2.88
CA ALA A 383 -17.20 5.19 -2.15
C ALA A 383 -17.76 5.08 -0.71
N PRO A 384 -17.11 4.31 0.19
CA PRO A 384 -17.62 4.02 1.53
C PRO A 384 -17.76 5.28 2.41
N SER A 385 -16.87 6.26 2.29
CA SER A 385 -17.02 7.56 3.00
C SER A 385 -18.30 8.31 2.59
N VAL A 386 -18.64 8.28 1.29
CA VAL A 386 -19.89 8.85 0.79
C VAL A 386 -21.09 8.06 1.28
N ALA A 387 -21.00 6.73 1.31
CA ALA A 387 -22.05 5.86 1.84
C ALA A 387 -22.32 6.13 3.33
N ALA A 388 -21.27 6.28 4.15
CA ALA A 388 -21.37 6.65 5.55
C ALA A 388 -22.10 7.99 5.74
N GLN A 389 -21.71 9.03 4.99
CA GLN A 389 -22.37 10.35 5.04
C GLN A 389 -23.84 10.28 4.66
N LEU A 390 -24.18 9.55 3.59
CA LEU A 390 -25.56 9.37 3.13
C LEU A 390 -26.37 8.54 4.13
N GLY A 391 -25.79 7.51 4.74
CA GLY A 391 -26.42 6.71 5.78
C GLY A 391 -26.73 7.51 7.05
N LEU A 392 -25.82 8.40 7.46
CA LEU A 392 -26.08 9.35 8.56
C LEU A 392 -27.18 10.35 8.22
N LEU A 393 -27.24 10.84 6.98
CA LEU A 393 -28.35 11.69 6.51
C LEU A 393 -29.66 10.90 6.49
N ALA A 394 -29.66 9.66 6.00
CA ALA A 394 -30.83 8.78 6.02
C ALA A 394 -31.35 8.63 7.45
N ALA A 395 -30.47 8.29 8.40
CA ALA A 395 -30.82 8.17 9.81
C ALA A 395 -31.39 9.47 10.42
N ARG A 396 -30.96 10.65 9.97
CA ARG A 396 -31.51 11.94 10.43
C ARG A 396 -32.91 12.22 9.89
N HIS A 397 -33.22 11.74 8.68
CA HIS A 397 -34.53 11.91 8.05
C HIS A 397 -35.51 10.77 8.39
N THR A 398 -35.05 9.66 8.96
CA THR A 398 -35.91 8.58 9.45
C THR A 398 -36.62 8.99 10.76
N PRO A 399 -37.95 8.84 10.85
CA PRO A 399 -38.68 8.97 12.12
C PRO A 399 -38.18 8.00 13.20
N ALA A 400 -38.40 8.32 14.48
CA ALA A 400 -37.92 7.49 15.59
C ALA A 400 -38.48 6.05 15.58
N ASP A 401 -39.68 5.86 15.03
CA ASP A 401 -40.37 4.58 14.85
C ASP A 401 -40.23 4.01 13.42
N GLY A 402 -39.33 4.59 12.61
CA GLY A 402 -39.06 4.13 11.25
C GLY A 402 -38.48 2.71 11.20
N THR A 403 -38.73 2.01 10.09
CA THR A 403 -38.14 0.70 9.80
C THR A 403 -37.43 0.76 8.44
N PRO A 404 -36.10 0.49 8.37
CA PRO A 404 -35.15 0.23 9.48
C PRO A 404 -35.06 1.39 10.49
N SER A 405 -34.65 1.10 11.73
CA SER A 405 -34.49 2.14 12.77
C SER A 405 -33.37 3.14 12.41
N PRO A 406 -33.43 4.40 12.89
CA PRO A 406 -32.34 5.36 12.72
C PRO A 406 -30.99 4.83 13.26
N GLU A 407 -31.02 4.10 14.36
CA GLU A 407 -29.84 3.50 15.02
C GLU A 407 -29.20 2.43 14.15
N LEU A 408 -30.01 1.54 13.55
CA LEU A 408 -29.54 0.54 12.60
C LEU A 408 -28.89 1.19 11.36
N MET A 409 -29.46 2.28 10.86
CA MET A 409 -28.85 3.05 9.76
C MET A 409 -27.52 3.71 10.16
N ARG A 410 -27.40 4.22 11.41
CA ARG A 410 -26.13 4.76 11.93
C ARG A 410 -25.08 3.67 12.07
N LEU A 411 -25.44 2.49 12.55
CA LEU A 411 -24.53 1.34 12.65
C LEU A 411 -24.01 0.93 11.26
N ALA A 412 -24.88 0.86 10.26
CA ALA A 412 -24.46 0.60 8.88
C ALA A 412 -23.52 1.71 8.35
N ALA A 413 -23.77 2.97 8.67
CA ALA A 413 -22.88 4.08 8.32
C ALA A 413 -21.53 4.01 9.04
N ALA A 414 -21.49 3.51 10.28
CA ALA A 414 -20.26 3.29 11.02
C ALA A 414 -19.42 2.14 10.41
N GLU A 415 -20.06 1.06 9.96
CA GLU A 415 -19.40 -0.02 9.19
C GLU A 415 -18.82 0.50 7.86
N ASP A 416 -19.55 1.38 7.16
CA ASP A 416 -19.05 2.07 5.98
C ASP A 416 -17.84 2.97 6.32
N ALA A 417 -17.86 3.66 7.46
CA ALA A 417 -16.74 4.47 7.93
C ALA A 417 -15.49 3.62 8.28
N ILE A 418 -15.66 2.46 8.90
CA ILE A 418 -14.56 1.48 9.10
C ILE A 418 -13.96 1.08 7.74
N THR A 419 -14.83 0.78 6.77
CA THR A 419 -14.42 0.38 5.41
C THR A 419 -13.66 1.50 4.70
N ALA A 420 -14.02 2.76 4.97
CA ALA A 420 -13.28 3.95 4.52
C ALA A 420 -11.97 4.19 5.30
N GLY A 421 -11.74 3.52 6.44
CA GLY A 421 -10.62 3.80 7.34
C GLY A 421 -10.83 5.02 8.23
N GLU A 422 -12.05 5.57 8.29
CA GLU A 422 -12.45 6.67 9.14
C GLU A 422 -12.79 6.15 10.56
N LEU A 423 -11.82 5.52 11.23
CA LEU A 423 -12.01 4.80 12.49
C LEU A 423 -12.55 5.71 13.61
N ASP A 424 -12.13 6.96 13.66
CA ASP A 424 -12.62 7.94 14.65
C ASP A 424 -14.09 8.27 14.42
N LEU A 425 -14.51 8.46 13.17
CA LEU A 425 -15.91 8.68 12.83
C LEU A 425 -16.76 7.46 13.20
N ALA A 426 -16.30 6.25 12.86
CA ALA A 426 -17.00 5.02 13.21
C ALA A 426 -17.19 4.90 14.74
N ARG A 427 -16.15 5.22 15.52
CA ARG A 427 -16.19 5.19 16.98
C ARG A 427 -17.14 6.24 17.56
N ASP A 428 -17.15 7.45 17.00
CA ASP A 428 -18.06 8.52 17.41
C ASP A 428 -19.53 8.17 17.14
N ILE A 429 -19.80 7.58 15.96
CA ILE A 429 -21.15 7.10 15.62
C ILE A 429 -21.57 5.98 16.58
N ALA A 430 -20.70 5.01 16.86
CA ALA A 430 -21.02 3.91 17.77
C ALA A 430 -21.30 4.40 19.20
N ARG A 431 -20.50 5.34 19.72
CA ARG A 431 -20.75 5.99 21.02
C ARG A 431 -22.06 6.77 21.04
N GLU A 432 -22.39 7.47 19.95
CA GLU A 432 -23.67 8.16 19.79
C GLU A 432 -24.84 7.17 19.85
N VAL A 433 -24.74 6.02 19.17
CA VAL A 433 -25.75 4.94 19.23
C VAL A 433 -25.90 4.41 20.65
N LEU A 434 -24.80 4.10 21.35
CA LEU A 434 -24.80 3.62 22.74
C LEU A 434 -25.48 4.58 23.72
N SER A 435 -25.45 5.88 23.44
CA SER A 435 -26.12 6.91 24.25
C SER A 435 -27.62 7.06 23.95
N ARG A 436 -28.09 6.56 22.80
CA ARG A 436 -29.45 6.79 22.28
C ARG A 436 -30.37 5.60 22.39
N THR A 437 -29.83 4.39 22.35
CA THR A 437 -30.63 3.16 22.31
C THR A 437 -30.43 2.28 23.53
N THR A 438 -31.52 1.65 23.93
CA THR A 438 -31.54 0.56 24.92
C THR A 438 -31.79 -0.80 24.27
N VAL A 439 -31.88 -0.86 22.92
CA VAL A 439 -32.09 -2.11 22.18
C VAL A 439 -30.81 -2.96 22.24
N PRO A 440 -30.84 -4.18 22.81
CA PRO A 440 -29.67 -5.04 22.97
C PRO A 440 -28.83 -5.23 21.71
N GLU A 441 -29.48 -5.53 20.58
CA GLU A 441 -28.80 -5.78 19.31
C GLU A 441 -28.00 -4.57 18.81
N ASP A 442 -28.59 -3.37 18.86
CA ASP A 442 -27.92 -2.14 18.42
C ASP A 442 -26.74 -1.81 19.33
N ARG A 443 -26.89 -2.03 20.65
CA ARG A 443 -25.83 -1.77 21.64
C ARG A 443 -24.67 -2.74 21.46
N VAL A 444 -24.93 -4.03 21.32
CA VAL A 444 -23.88 -5.03 21.07
C VAL A 444 -23.15 -4.73 19.78
N ARG A 445 -23.85 -4.43 18.68
CA ARG A 445 -23.18 -4.04 17.41
C ARG A 445 -22.35 -2.78 17.55
N ALA A 446 -22.81 -1.78 18.30
CA ALA A 446 -22.01 -0.60 18.59
C ALA A 446 -20.74 -0.95 19.38
N TRP A 447 -20.83 -1.86 20.37
CA TRP A 447 -19.65 -2.34 21.09
C TRP A 447 -18.67 -3.07 20.18
N ILE A 448 -19.14 -3.93 19.28
CA ILE A 448 -18.28 -4.60 18.29
C ILE A 448 -17.54 -3.56 17.44
N ILE A 449 -18.20 -2.50 16.98
CA ILE A 449 -17.54 -1.41 16.23
C ILE A 449 -16.47 -0.70 17.08
N VAL A 450 -16.74 -0.45 18.36
CA VAL A 450 -15.75 0.16 19.26
C VAL A 450 -14.54 -0.77 19.44
N ILE A 451 -14.77 -2.09 19.58
CA ILE A 451 -13.73 -3.11 19.69
C ILE A 451 -12.90 -3.15 18.38
N ASP A 452 -13.55 -3.29 17.23
CA ASP A 452 -12.89 -3.39 15.91
C ASP A 452 -12.08 -2.12 15.57
N THR A 453 -12.50 -0.94 16.05
CA THR A 453 -11.82 0.34 15.82
C THR A 453 -10.73 0.67 16.85
N ALA A 454 -10.55 -0.13 17.90
CA ALA A 454 -9.54 0.12 18.93
C ALA A 454 -8.10 -0.17 18.46
N GLY A 455 -7.93 -1.02 17.43
CA GLY A 455 -6.62 -1.42 16.94
C GLY A 455 -5.76 -2.05 18.03
N HIS A 456 -4.49 -1.65 18.13
CA HIS A 456 -3.54 -2.15 19.15
C HIS A 456 -3.77 -1.59 20.57
N ALA A 457 -4.70 -0.64 20.76
CA ALA A 457 -5.06 -0.11 22.08
C ALA A 457 -6.05 -1.02 22.82
N MET A 458 -5.84 -2.34 22.78
CA MET A 458 -6.78 -3.32 23.33
C MET A 458 -6.92 -3.26 24.86
N THR A 459 -5.98 -2.64 25.57
CA THR A 459 -6.07 -2.42 27.03
C THR A 459 -7.18 -1.44 27.43
N GLU A 460 -7.59 -0.52 26.54
CA GLU A 460 -8.78 0.33 26.77
C GLU A 460 -10.09 -0.44 26.57
N VAL A 461 -10.03 -1.62 25.93
CA VAL A 461 -11.18 -2.45 25.56
C VAL A 461 -11.59 -3.43 26.67
N ASP A 462 -10.70 -3.74 27.62
CA ASP A 462 -11.02 -4.64 28.74
C ASP A 462 -12.28 -4.21 29.52
N ALA A 463 -12.47 -2.90 29.69
CA ALA A 463 -13.65 -2.35 30.37
C ALA A 463 -14.95 -2.48 29.54
N ILE A 464 -14.85 -2.72 28.24
CA ILE A 464 -15.97 -2.79 27.29
C ILE A 464 -16.62 -4.18 27.31
N PHE A 465 -15.84 -5.26 27.38
CA PHE A 465 -16.37 -6.63 27.30
C PHE A 465 -17.46 -6.94 28.35
N PRO A 466 -17.33 -6.56 29.64
CA PRO A 466 -18.41 -6.76 30.61
C PRO A 466 -19.70 -6.02 30.24
N GLN A 467 -19.60 -4.84 29.62
CA GLN A 467 -20.76 -4.06 29.18
C GLN A 467 -21.41 -4.71 27.95
N ALA A 468 -20.62 -5.19 27.00
CA ALA A 468 -21.11 -5.90 25.83
C ALA A 468 -21.81 -7.22 26.20
N LEU A 469 -21.26 -7.98 27.16
CA LEU A 469 -21.90 -9.19 27.70
C LEU A 469 -23.21 -8.86 28.43
N ALA A 470 -23.23 -7.81 29.24
CA ALA A 470 -24.45 -7.38 29.94
C ALA A 470 -25.55 -6.95 28.97
N ASP A 471 -25.19 -6.22 27.90
CA ASP A 471 -26.12 -5.80 26.84
C ASP A 471 -26.59 -6.98 25.98
N ALA A 472 -25.76 -8.02 25.77
CA ALA A 472 -26.16 -9.23 25.05
C ALA A 472 -27.20 -10.08 25.82
N GLY A 473 -27.16 -10.05 27.16
CA GLY A 473 -28.06 -10.82 28.01
C GLY A 473 -27.95 -12.32 27.72
N ASP A 474 -29.08 -12.99 27.54
CA ASP A 474 -29.17 -14.44 27.24
C ASP A 474 -29.37 -14.74 25.74
N ASP A 475 -29.27 -13.73 24.84
CA ASP A 475 -29.44 -13.95 23.41
C ASP A 475 -28.20 -14.68 22.83
N PRO A 476 -28.34 -15.94 22.36
CA PRO A 476 -27.20 -16.71 21.88
C PRO A 476 -26.53 -16.09 20.66
N ARG A 477 -27.27 -15.36 19.81
CA ARG A 477 -26.69 -14.70 18.63
C ARG A 477 -25.78 -13.55 19.04
N LEU A 478 -26.22 -12.72 19.99
CA LEU A 478 -25.44 -11.57 20.46
C LEU A 478 -24.25 -12.03 21.30
N LEU A 479 -24.45 -13.02 22.17
CA LEU A 479 -23.36 -13.63 22.94
C LEU A 479 -22.29 -14.22 22.03
N ALA A 480 -22.67 -14.91 20.94
CA ALA A 480 -21.70 -15.47 20.00
C ALA A 480 -20.75 -14.39 19.42
N LEU A 481 -21.27 -13.21 19.09
CA LEU A 481 -20.45 -12.10 18.60
C LEU A 481 -19.45 -11.60 19.65
N VAL A 482 -19.90 -11.46 20.91
CA VAL A 482 -19.04 -10.99 22.00
C VAL A 482 -17.97 -12.02 22.36
N HIS A 483 -18.32 -13.31 22.46
CA HIS A 483 -17.38 -14.40 22.72
C HIS A 483 -16.38 -14.61 21.58
N TYR A 484 -16.77 -14.37 20.32
CA TYR A 484 -15.82 -14.33 19.21
C TYR A 484 -14.77 -13.23 19.39
N GLN A 485 -15.15 -12.05 19.88
CA GLN A 485 -14.19 -10.97 20.18
C GLN A 485 -13.35 -11.26 21.43
N LEU A 486 -13.90 -11.93 22.45
CA LEU A 486 -13.15 -12.40 23.62
C LEU A 486 -12.04 -13.39 23.23
N THR A 487 -12.25 -14.18 22.18
CA THR A 487 -11.19 -15.04 21.62
C THR A 487 -9.95 -14.22 21.21
N TRP A 488 -10.15 -13.10 20.52
CA TRP A 488 -9.05 -12.22 20.10
C TRP A 488 -8.37 -11.56 21.29
N ARG A 489 -9.13 -11.16 22.30
CA ARG A 489 -8.60 -10.61 23.55
C ARG A 489 -7.70 -11.62 24.29
N ALA A 490 -8.19 -12.83 24.53
CA ALA A 490 -7.44 -13.88 25.21
C ALA A 490 -6.13 -14.20 24.46
N LEU A 491 -6.17 -14.23 23.13
CA LEU A 491 -4.99 -14.50 22.31
C LEU A 491 -3.99 -13.33 22.26
N LEU A 492 -4.45 -12.10 21.96
CA LEU A 492 -3.58 -10.97 21.66
C LEU A 492 -3.14 -10.18 22.91
N VAL A 493 -3.97 -10.15 23.95
CA VAL A 493 -3.72 -9.36 25.16
C VAL A 493 -3.16 -10.24 26.28
N GLU A 494 -3.83 -11.36 26.56
CA GLU A 494 -3.47 -12.23 27.69
C GLU A 494 -2.45 -13.30 27.29
N GLY A 495 -2.39 -13.66 26.00
CA GLY A 495 -1.54 -14.74 25.51
C GLY A 495 -2.00 -16.13 25.99
N ASP A 496 -3.26 -16.26 26.42
CA ASP A 496 -3.84 -17.49 26.93
C ASP A 496 -4.55 -18.25 25.80
N PHE A 497 -3.84 -19.22 25.22
CA PHE A 497 -4.35 -20.04 24.12
C PHE A 497 -5.46 -21.00 24.56
N ASP A 498 -5.46 -21.44 25.82
CA ASP A 498 -6.47 -22.34 26.34
C ASP A 498 -7.81 -21.62 26.55
N GLU A 499 -7.78 -20.41 27.12
CA GLU A 499 -8.94 -19.54 27.24
C GLU A 499 -9.46 -19.14 25.85
N ALA A 500 -8.58 -18.68 24.96
CA ALA A 500 -8.97 -18.33 23.59
C ALA A 500 -9.66 -19.50 22.87
N ARG A 501 -9.14 -20.73 23.00
CA ARG A 501 -9.78 -21.91 22.42
C ARG A 501 -11.17 -22.16 23.01
N GLY A 502 -11.33 -21.98 24.32
CA GLY A 502 -12.62 -22.11 25.02
C GLY A 502 -13.65 -21.10 24.54
N GLU A 503 -13.25 -19.83 24.46
CA GLU A 503 -14.07 -18.72 23.94
C GLU A 503 -14.50 -18.96 22.49
N ALA A 504 -13.59 -19.40 21.63
CA ALA A 504 -13.88 -19.71 20.23
C ALA A 504 -14.88 -20.87 20.09
N ALA A 505 -14.70 -21.93 20.88
CA ALA A 505 -15.59 -23.08 20.89
C ALA A 505 -17.00 -22.70 21.38
N TYR A 506 -17.08 -21.86 22.41
CA TYR A 506 -18.36 -21.40 22.95
C TYR A 506 -19.09 -20.46 21.99
N ALA A 507 -18.36 -19.53 21.35
CA ALA A 507 -18.90 -18.68 20.30
C ALA A 507 -19.48 -19.49 19.13
N ALA A 508 -18.76 -20.54 18.68
CA ALA A 508 -19.23 -21.44 17.63
C ALA A 508 -20.51 -22.18 18.03
N GLU A 509 -20.58 -22.69 19.27
CA GLU A 509 -21.78 -23.37 19.78
C GLU A 509 -23.00 -22.43 19.85
N LEU A 510 -22.82 -21.23 20.38
CA LEU A 510 -23.87 -20.22 20.48
C LEU A 510 -24.37 -19.79 19.09
N ALA A 511 -23.44 -19.54 18.15
CA ALA A 511 -23.78 -19.20 16.78
C ALA A 511 -24.56 -20.31 16.07
N ALA A 512 -24.15 -21.57 16.26
CA ALA A 512 -24.85 -22.73 15.72
C ALA A 512 -26.29 -22.84 16.27
N ARG A 513 -26.48 -22.64 17.58
CA ARG A 513 -27.83 -22.61 18.21
C ARG A 513 -28.70 -21.47 17.68
N ALA A 514 -28.08 -20.32 17.38
CA ALA A 514 -28.76 -19.16 16.81
C ALA A 514 -29.01 -19.24 15.29
N GLY A 515 -28.43 -20.23 14.60
CA GLY A 515 -28.48 -20.33 13.14
C GLY A 515 -27.61 -19.29 12.40
N ASP A 516 -26.64 -18.68 13.08
CA ASP A 516 -25.69 -17.74 12.49
C ASP A 516 -24.47 -18.48 11.91
N ARG A 517 -24.60 -18.91 10.65
CA ARG A 517 -23.54 -19.68 9.97
C ARG A 517 -22.24 -18.89 9.78
N TYR A 518 -22.30 -17.56 9.65
CA TYR A 518 -21.10 -16.76 9.44
C TYR A 518 -20.22 -16.77 10.68
N THR A 519 -20.81 -16.43 11.83
CA THR A 519 -20.11 -16.39 13.11
C THR A 519 -19.65 -17.79 13.53
N GLU A 520 -20.48 -18.81 13.31
CA GLU A 520 -20.11 -20.21 13.57
C GLU A 520 -18.84 -20.61 12.81
N LEU A 521 -18.78 -20.35 11.50
CA LEU A 521 -17.63 -20.73 10.66
C LEU A 521 -16.38 -19.93 11.01
N MET A 522 -16.50 -18.64 11.33
CA MET A 522 -15.38 -17.81 11.78
C MET A 522 -14.83 -18.28 13.12
N ALA A 523 -15.70 -18.59 14.08
CA ALA A 523 -15.31 -19.10 15.39
C ALA A 523 -14.66 -20.49 15.31
N LEU A 524 -15.23 -21.41 14.52
CA LEU A 524 -14.63 -22.73 14.29
C LEU A 524 -13.27 -22.63 13.57
N ALA A 525 -13.13 -21.74 12.59
CA ALA A 525 -11.86 -21.50 11.93
C ALA A 525 -10.81 -20.96 12.90
N PHE A 526 -11.19 -20.04 13.78
CA PHE A 526 -10.25 -19.50 14.76
C PHE A 526 -9.87 -20.52 15.83
N GLN A 527 -10.84 -21.29 16.35
CA GLN A 527 -10.60 -22.44 17.23
C GLN A 527 -9.60 -23.42 16.59
N ALA A 528 -9.81 -23.79 15.32
CA ALA A 528 -8.92 -24.70 14.59
C ALA A 528 -7.49 -24.16 14.46
N GLN A 529 -7.32 -22.84 14.27
CA GLN A 529 -5.99 -22.22 14.21
C GLN A 529 -5.29 -22.31 15.56
N ILE A 530 -5.97 -21.96 16.65
CA ILE A 530 -5.45 -22.04 18.02
C ILE A 530 -5.06 -23.49 18.35
N GLU A 531 -5.96 -24.45 18.11
CA GLU A 531 -5.71 -25.88 18.29
C GLU A 531 -4.51 -26.38 17.48
N THR A 532 -4.34 -25.90 16.24
CA THR A 532 -3.19 -26.25 15.41
C THR A 532 -1.87 -25.73 16.01
N LEU A 533 -1.86 -24.50 16.53
CA LEU A 533 -0.67 -23.90 17.16
C LEU A 533 -0.28 -24.60 18.46
N MET A 534 -1.27 -25.11 19.19
CA MET A 534 -1.09 -25.88 20.43
C MET A 534 -0.77 -27.37 20.19
N GLY A 535 -0.82 -27.85 18.93
CA GLY A 535 -0.77 -29.29 18.66
C GLY A 535 -1.91 -30.06 19.33
N HIS A 536 -3.09 -29.47 19.47
CA HIS A 536 -4.24 -30.10 20.12
C HIS A 536 -4.82 -31.22 19.22
N PRO A 537 -5.17 -32.40 19.77
CA PRO A 537 -5.65 -33.54 18.99
C PRO A 537 -6.97 -33.27 18.25
N ASP A 538 -7.76 -32.30 18.70
CA ASP A 538 -9.05 -31.96 18.09
C ASP A 538 -8.93 -31.10 16.82
N ALA A 539 -7.75 -30.52 16.52
CA ALA A 539 -7.58 -29.63 15.37
C ALA A 539 -8.13 -30.22 14.05
N PRO A 540 -7.85 -31.49 13.67
CA PRO A 540 -8.40 -32.06 12.45
C PRO A 540 -9.92 -32.23 12.47
N ALA A 541 -10.52 -32.46 13.65
CA ALA A 541 -11.97 -32.60 13.79
C ALA A 541 -12.65 -31.22 13.68
N THR A 542 -12.09 -30.20 14.32
CA THR A 542 -12.59 -28.82 14.24
C THR A 542 -12.46 -28.26 12.83
N ILE A 543 -11.34 -28.47 12.13
CA ILE A 543 -11.15 -28.10 10.72
C ILE A 543 -12.22 -28.76 9.84
N ARG A 544 -12.51 -30.05 10.07
CA ARG A 544 -13.54 -30.76 9.30
C ARG A 544 -14.91 -30.14 9.49
N ARG A 545 -15.30 -29.85 10.74
CA ARG A 545 -16.56 -29.15 11.07
C ARG A 545 -16.64 -27.78 10.41
N ALA A 546 -15.56 -27.01 10.43
CA ALA A 546 -15.48 -25.69 9.79
C ALA A 546 -15.62 -25.74 8.26
N LEU A 547 -15.32 -26.89 7.64
CA LEU A 547 -15.43 -27.11 6.19
C LEU A 547 -16.74 -27.79 5.78
N GLU A 548 -17.64 -28.11 6.72
CA GLU A 548 -18.93 -28.71 6.40
C GLU A 548 -19.83 -27.76 5.60
N GLU A 549 -20.55 -28.31 4.62
CA GLU A 549 -21.52 -27.54 3.83
C GLU A 549 -22.83 -27.32 4.61
N PRO A 550 -23.53 -26.19 4.40
CA PRO A 550 -23.21 -25.12 3.46
C PRO A 550 -22.13 -24.17 3.99
N GLN A 551 -21.18 -23.81 3.13
CA GLN A 551 -20.20 -22.75 3.38
C GLN A 551 -20.80 -21.35 3.17
N ASP A 552 -20.41 -20.37 4.01
CA ASP A 552 -20.71 -18.97 3.76
C ASP A 552 -19.71 -18.41 2.72
N PRO A 553 -20.19 -17.82 1.59
CA PRO A 553 -19.30 -17.24 0.59
C PRO A 553 -18.31 -16.22 1.16
N ARG A 554 -18.67 -15.45 2.19
CA ARG A 554 -17.79 -14.45 2.82
C ARG A 554 -16.64 -15.08 3.59
N VAL A 555 -16.81 -16.29 4.11
CA VAL A 555 -15.82 -16.99 4.94
C VAL A 555 -14.93 -17.92 4.12
N ALA A 556 -15.48 -18.53 3.07
CA ALA A 556 -14.82 -19.59 2.29
C ALA A 556 -13.40 -19.23 1.78
N CYS A 557 -13.17 -17.96 1.46
CA CYS A 557 -11.88 -17.44 1.02
C CYS A 557 -11.30 -16.36 1.95
N HIS A 558 -11.77 -16.28 3.19
CA HIS A 558 -11.23 -15.35 4.17
C HIS A 558 -9.88 -15.87 4.70
N HIS A 559 -8.91 -14.97 4.94
CA HIS A 559 -7.60 -15.37 5.47
C HIS A 559 -7.68 -15.95 6.90
N ASN A 560 -8.69 -15.57 7.69
CA ASN A 560 -9.03 -16.22 8.97
C ASN A 560 -10.07 -17.34 8.84
N GLY A 561 -10.42 -17.74 7.62
CA GLY A 561 -11.44 -18.76 7.36
C GLY A 561 -10.92 -20.20 7.46
N ALA A 562 -11.85 -21.15 7.37
CA ALA A 562 -11.56 -22.58 7.48
C ALA A 562 -10.56 -23.08 6.42
N GLY A 563 -10.59 -22.52 5.21
CA GLY A 563 -9.67 -22.86 4.13
C GLY A 563 -8.20 -22.56 4.47
N TYR A 564 -7.92 -21.39 5.06
CA TYR A 564 -6.57 -21.04 5.49
C TYR A 564 -6.14 -21.84 6.72
N SER A 565 -7.06 -22.09 7.65
CA SER A 565 -6.84 -22.93 8.83
C SER A 565 -6.40 -24.34 8.43
N ARG A 566 -7.08 -24.94 7.45
CA ARG A 566 -6.67 -26.22 6.84
C ARG A 566 -5.29 -26.12 6.19
N PHE A 567 -5.01 -25.08 5.42
CA PHE A 567 -3.69 -24.88 4.84
C PHE A 567 -2.57 -24.85 5.89
N ARG A 568 -2.75 -24.12 6.99
CA ARG A 568 -1.77 -24.04 8.08
C ARG A 568 -1.53 -25.40 8.71
N TRP A 569 -2.60 -26.15 8.99
CA TRP A 569 -2.49 -27.52 9.50
C TRP A 569 -1.75 -28.46 8.54
N LEU A 570 -2.01 -28.37 7.23
CA LEU A 570 -1.33 -29.20 6.21
C LEU A 570 0.18 -28.92 6.14
N ILE A 571 0.59 -27.64 6.22
CA ILE A 571 2.01 -27.25 6.28
C ILE A 571 2.69 -27.83 7.52
N MET A 572 2.03 -27.73 8.68
CA MET A 572 2.58 -28.19 9.95
C MET A 572 2.60 -29.73 10.03
N SER A 573 1.68 -30.41 9.33
CA SER A 573 1.58 -31.88 9.29
C SER A 573 2.30 -32.53 8.11
N ASP A 574 3.30 -31.85 7.53
CA ASP A 574 4.17 -32.36 6.45
C ASP A 574 3.46 -32.74 5.14
N GLN A 575 2.26 -32.20 4.89
CA GLN A 575 1.49 -32.44 3.67
C GLN A 575 1.69 -31.33 2.62
N LEU A 576 2.96 -31.06 2.24
CA LEU A 576 3.34 -29.93 1.39
C LEU A 576 2.63 -29.90 0.02
N ALA A 577 2.38 -31.05 -0.59
CA ALA A 577 1.71 -31.13 -1.89
C ALA A 577 0.24 -30.65 -1.82
N GLU A 578 -0.49 -31.10 -0.79
CA GLU A 578 -1.88 -30.72 -0.56
C GLU A 578 -2.00 -29.28 -0.04
N ALA A 579 -1.05 -28.85 0.80
CA ALA A 579 -0.92 -27.46 1.22
C ALA A 579 -0.79 -26.54 0.00
N ARG A 580 0.13 -26.85 -0.93
CA ARG A 580 0.33 -26.08 -2.17
C ARG A 580 -0.95 -25.98 -2.99
N ALA A 581 -1.62 -27.11 -3.20
CA ALA A 581 -2.86 -27.15 -3.98
C ALA A 581 -3.94 -26.26 -3.34
N THR A 582 -4.09 -26.36 -2.01
CA THR A 582 -5.08 -25.62 -1.22
C THR A 582 -4.83 -24.12 -1.29
N VAL A 583 -3.62 -23.65 -0.92
CA VAL A 583 -3.34 -22.20 -0.88
C VAL A 583 -3.33 -21.56 -2.27
N THR A 584 -2.89 -22.29 -3.31
CA THR A 584 -2.92 -21.80 -4.68
C THR A 584 -4.34 -21.69 -5.24
N ALA A 585 -5.25 -22.57 -4.82
CA ALA A 585 -6.67 -22.46 -5.17
C ALA A 585 -7.33 -21.28 -4.45
N LEU A 586 -7.07 -21.09 -3.16
CA LEU A 586 -7.57 -19.95 -2.38
C LEU A 586 -7.05 -18.61 -2.92
N LEU A 587 -5.76 -18.51 -3.26
CA LEU A 587 -5.20 -17.29 -3.87
C LEU A 587 -5.87 -16.96 -5.21
N ARG A 588 -6.15 -17.97 -6.04
CA ARG A 588 -6.89 -17.78 -7.30
C ARG A 588 -8.30 -17.27 -7.06
N GLU A 589 -8.98 -17.82 -6.06
CA GLU A 589 -10.34 -17.41 -5.70
C GLU A 589 -10.38 -15.98 -5.16
N VAL A 590 -9.46 -15.65 -4.26
CA VAL A 590 -9.35 -14.30 -3.70
C VAL A 590 -9.02 -13.27 -4.77
N ARG A 591 -8.10 -13.57 -5.71
CA ARG A 591 -7.79 -12.68 -6.84
C ARG A 591 -9.00 -12.49 -7.76
N ARG A 592 -9.84 -13.51 -7.92
CA ARG A 592 -11.08 -13.42 -8.69
C ARG A 592 -12.13 -12.55 -7.98
N ARG A 593 -12.23 -12.65 -6.66
CA ARG A 593 -13.20 -11.90 -5.83
C ARG A 593 -12.73 -10.49 -5.47
N GLY A 594 -11.42 -10.26 -5.49
CA GLY A 594 -10.80 -8.96 -5.25
C GLY A 594 -10.51 -8.57 -3.81
N SER A 595 -10.43 -9.53 -2.87
CA SER A 595 -10.03 -9.24 -1.48
C SER A 595 -8.52 -9.04 -1.36
N VAL A 596 -8.06 -7.79 -1.33
CA VAL A 596 -6.64 -7.42 -1.26
C VAL A 596 -6.00 -7.89 0.04
N GLU A 597 -6.69 -7.71 1.16
CA GLU A 597 -6.19 -8.13 2.47
C GLU A 597 -5.91 -9.64 2.50
N SER A 598 -6.86 -10.45 2.03
CA SER A 598 -6.68 -11.89 1.98
C SER A 598 -5.64 -12.30 0.94
N GLU A 599 -5.45 -11.51 -0.14
CA GLU A 599 -4.41 -11.76 -1.14
C GLU A 599 -3.00 -11.71 -0.53
N VAL A 600 -2.70 -10.72 0.32
CA VAL A 600 -1.42 -10.62 1.04
C VAL A 600 -1.13 -11.91 1.81
N HIS A 601 -2.13 -12.42 2.55
CA HIS A 601 -2.03 -13.60 3.40
C HIS A 601 -1.83 -14.89 2.61
N PHE A 602 -2.60 -15.08 1.53
CA PHE A 602 -2.48 -16.27 0.70
C PHE A 602 -1.21 -16.28 -0.12
N LEU A 603 -0.77 -15.13 -0.66
CA LEU A 603 0.49 -15.02 -1.37
C LEU A 603 1.68 -15.38 -0.46
N ARG A 604 1.66 -14.90 0.79
CA ARG A 604 2.60 -15.32 1.84
C ARG A 604 2.56 -16.84 2.07
N GLY A 605 1.37 -17.43 2.15
CA GLY A 605 1.21 -18.89 2.28
C GLY A 605 1.76 -19.70 1.09
N VAL A 606 1.64 -19.19 -0.15
CA VAL A 606 2.29 -19.82 -1.31
C VAL A 606 3.80 -19.75 -1.16
N ALA A 607 4.35 -18.58 -0.84
CA ALA A 607 5.78 -18.39 -0.66
C ALA A 607 6.37 -19.31 0.44
N GLU A 608 5.67 -19.45 1.57
CA GLU A 608 6.04 -20.36 2.67
C GLU A 608 6.06 -21.83 2.21
N THR A 609 5.06 -22.26 1.44
CA THR A 609 5.02 -23.62 0.86
C THR A 609 6.20 -23.89 -0.08
N GLU A 610 6.50 -22.93 -0.96
CA GLU A 610 7.60 -23.04 -1.91
C GLU A 610 8.96 -23.04 -1.21
N LEU A 611 9.11 -22.28 -0.12
CA LEU A 611 10.31 -22.27 0.71
C LEU A 611 10.53 -23.65 1.36
N HIS A 612 9.52 -24.21 2.04
CA HIS A 612 9.63 -25.54 2.64
C HIS A 612 9.90 -26.65 1.63
N SER A 613 9.37 -26.51 0.40
CA SER A 613 9.64 -27.45 -0.69
C SER A 613 11.04 -27.31 -1.30
N GLY A 614 11.81 -26.31 -0.87
CA GLY A 614 13.16 -26.00 -1.39
C GLY A 614 13.17 -25.27 -2.74
N HIS A 615 12.06 -24.71 -3.19
CA HIS A 615 11.99 -23.89 -4.40
C HIS A 615 12.39 -22.43 -4.10
N CYS A 616 13.63 -22.22 -3.66
CA CYS A 616 14.08 -20.96 -3.02
C CYS A 616 13.89 -19.73 -3.91
N SER A 617 14.20 -19.83 -5.22
CA SER A 617 14.00 -18.71 -6.16
C SER A 617 12.54 -18.30 -6.28
N ARG A 618 11.61 -19.27 -6.36
CA ARG A 618 10.17 -18.99 -6.48
C ARG A 618 9.63 -18.43 -5.17
N ALA A 619 10.07 -18.97 -4.03
CA ALA A 619 9.73 -18.45 -2.72
C ALA A 619 10.18 -16.98 -2.58
N LEU A 620 11.38 -16.64 -3.04
CA LEU A 620 11.93 -15.29 -2.99
C LEU A 620 11.11 -14.30 -3.83
N ASP A 621 10.75 -14.66 -5.05
CA ASP A 621 9.93 -13.80 -5.93
C ASP A 621 8.56 -13.51 -5.29
N LEU A 622 7.89 -14.57 -4.80
CA LEU A 622 6.58 -14.46 -4.15
C LEU A 622 6.64 -13.70 -2.81
N ALA A 623 7.69 -13.90 -2.01
CA ALA A 623 7.87 -13.20 -0.74
C ALA A 623 8.10 -11.70 -0.97
N ARG A 624 8.93 -11.32 -1.94
CA ARG A 624 9.13 -9.91 -2.33
C ARG A 624 7.86 -9.28 -2.88
N GLU A 625 7.06 -10.03 -3.65
CA GLU A 625 5.72 -9.57 -4.09
C GLU A 625 4.81 -9.33 -2.88
N SER A 626 4.76 -10.27 -1.93
CA SER A 626 3.97 -10.15 -0.70
C SER A 626 4.41 -8.98 0.18
N LEU A 627 5.72 -8.74 0.36
CA LEU A 627 6.24 -7.62 1.14
C LEU A 627 5.93 -6.26 0.48
N ARG A 628 6.03 -6.16 -0.85
CA ARG A 628 5.63 -4.93 -1.55
C ARG A 628 4.15 -4.64 -1.36
N LEU A 629 3.30 -5.65 -1.53
CA LEU A 629 1.86 -5.48 -1.33
C LEU A 629 1.54 -5.12 0.13
N ALA A 630 2.19 -5.76 1.10
CA ALA A 630 2.02 -5.47 2.52
C ALA A 630 2.41 -4.02 2.89
N ARG A 631 3.52 -3.51 2.34
CA ARG A 631 3.93 -2.10 2.51
C ARG A 631 2.97 -1.12 1.84
N ASP A 632 2.49 -1.48 0.65
CA ASP A 632 1.52 -0.66 -0.07
C ASP A 632 0.17 -0.61 0.67
N THR A 633 -0.24 -1.68 1.36
CA THR A 633 -1.51 -1.72 2.10
C THR A 633 -1.38 -1.27 3.55
N GLY A 634 -0.19 -1.39 4.15
CA GLY A 634 0.02 -1.32 5.60
C GLY A 634 -0.47 -2.56 6.35
N ILE A 635 -0.81 -3.66 5.65
CA ILE A 635 -1.37 -4.87 6.24
C ILE A 635 -0.33 -5.99 6.23
N GLY A 636 -0.06 -6.57 7.39
CA GLY A 636 0.78 -7.77 7.51
C GLY A 636 2.25 -7.55 7.16
N GLU A 637 2.77 -6.33 7.31
CA GLU A 637 4.14 -5.95 6.96
C GLU A 637 5.18 -6.79 7.71
N VAL A 638 5.08 -6.88 9.04
CA VAL A 638 5.98 -7.70 9.87
C VAL A 638 6.02 -9.15 9.37
N ALA A 639 4.86 -9.75 9.18
CA ALA A 639 4.72 -11.13 8.73
C ALA A 639 5.32 -11.38 7.34
N SER A 640 5.16 -10.44 6.41
CA SER A 640 5.76 -10.52 5.07
C SER A 640 7.26 -10.23 5.07
N ALA A 641 7.74 -9.38 5.97
CA ALA A 641 9.17 -9.13 6.18
C ALA A 641 9.87 -10.37 6.75
N VAL A 642 9.25 -11.05 7.72
CA VAL A 642 9.72 -12.35 8.25
C VAL A 642 9.88 -13.38 7.14
N LEU A 643 8.85 -13.57 6.30
CA LEU A 643 8.94 -14.55 5.22
C LEU A 643 9.96 -14.15 4.16
N THR A 644 10.07 -12.86 3.85
CA THR A 644 11.07 -12.37 2.89
C THR A 644 12.48 -12.55 3.41
N SER A 645 12.72 -12.32 4.70
CA SER A 645 13.99 -12.64 5.36
C SER A 645 14.36 -14.11 5.18
N LEU A 646 13.44 -15.03 5.49
CA LEU A 646 13.68 -16.47 5.31
C LEU A 646 13.97 -16.85 3.84
N ALA A 647 13.25 -16.25 2.89
CA ALA A 647 13.46 -16.50 1.47
C ALA A 647 14.80 -15.92 0.95
N GLU A 648 15.22 -14.75 1.45
CA GLU A 648 16.53 -14.14 1.15
C GLU A 648 17.66 -15.00 1.74
N ALA A 649 17.53 -15.48 2.99
CA ALA A 649 18.49 -16.38 3.62
C ALA A 649 18.60 -17.73 2.89
N ALA A 650 17.51 -18.21 2.28
CA ALA A 650 17.51 -19.45 1.52
C ALA A 650 18.05 -19.30 0.10
N GLY A 651 17.60 -18.30 -0.66
CA GLY A 651 17.84 -18.19 -2.11
C GLY A 651 18.40 -16.87 -2.62
N GLY A 652 18.53 -15.85 -1.76
CA GLY A 652 18.86 -14.47 -2.13
C GLY A 652 20.11 -13.94 -1.44
N ASP A 653 19.97 -12.78 -0.79
CA ASP A 653 21.06 -12.07 -0.12
C ASP A 653 20.95 -12.16 1.41
N VAL A 654 22.02 -12.64 2.06
CA VAL A 654 22.04 -12.85 3.52
C VAL A 654 22.03 -11.52 4.27
N ASP A 655 22.68 -10.48 3.74
CA ASP A 655 22.70 -9.17 4.39
C ASP A 655 21.29 -8.57 4.37
N ARG A 656 20.59 -8.73 3.24
CA ARG A 656 19.18 -8.33 3.12
C ARG A 656 18.27 -9.13 4.05
N ALA A 657 18.53 -10.42 4.23
CA ALA A 657 17.79 -11.24 5.20
C ALA A 657 17.95 -10.72 6.63
N LEU A 658 19.18 -10.37 7.02
CA LEU A 658 19.48 -9.80 8.34
C LEU A 658 18.82 -8.44 8.55
N GLU A 659 18.85 -7.55 7.55
CA GLU A 659 18.15 -6.26 7.60
C GLU A 659 16.65 -6.43 7.83
N LEU A 660 15.99 -7.24 7.00
CA LEU A 660 14.55 -7.49 7.08
C LEU A 660 14.15 -8.16 8.39
N ALA A 661 14.96 -9.09 8.90
CA ALA A 661 14.69 -9.75 10.17
C ALA A 661 14.80 -8.78 11.36
N ARG A 662 15.81 -7.90 11.37
CA ARG A 662 15.95 -6.87 12.41
C ARG A 662 14.81 -5.85 12.37
N GLU A 663 14.42 -5.41 11.17
CA GLU A 663 13.26 -4.55 10.93
C GLU A 663 11.98 -5.20 11.50
N ALA A 664 11.76 -6.48 11.18
CA ALA A 664 10.59 -7.21 11.68
C ALA A 664 10.59 -7.40 13.21
N VAL A 665 11.76 -7.64 13.84
CA VAL A 665 11.87 -7.73 15.31
C VAL A 665 11.51 -6.38 15.93
N ALA A 666 12.10 -5.28 15.44
CA ALA A 666 11.86 -3.95 15.99
C ALA A 666 10.37 -3.56 15.91
N HIS A 667 9.73 -3.72 14.75
CA HIS A 667 8.31 -3.42 14.61
C HIS A 667 7.44 -4.31 15.49
N ALA A 668 7.71 -5.62 15.59
CA ALA A 668 6.93 -6.51 16.44
C ALA A 668 7.05 -6.17 17.94
N GLU A 669 8.24 -5.73 18.39
CA GLU A 669 8.45 -5.27 19.75
C GLU A 669 7.76 -3.92 20.03
N GLU A 670 7.81 -2.99 19.07
CA GLU A 670 7.11 -1.69 19.14
C GLU A 670 5.58 -1.86 19.21
N ASP A 671 5.05 -2.82 18.44
CA ASP A 671 3.61 -3.15 18.42
C ASP A 671 3.18 -3.99 19.64
N GLY A 672 4.13 -4.55 20.40
CA GLY A 672 3.85 -5.44 21.53
C GLY A 672 3.36 -6.85 21.13
N ASP A 673 3.41 -7.21 19.85
CA ASP A 673 2.91 -8.48 19.33
C ASP A 673 3.89 -9.63 19.60
N GLN A 674 3.72 -10.29 20.76
CA GLN A 674 4.60 -11.39 21.18
C GLN A 674 4.62 -12.57 20.20
N MET A 675 3.51 -12.82 19.48
CA MET A 675 3.45 -13.91 18.50
C MET A 675 4.39 -13.63 17.32
N TYR A 676 4.43 -12.39 16.82
CA TYR A 676 5.34 -11.99 15.75
C TYR A 676 6.76 -11.70 16.22
N VAL A 677 6.97 -11.28 17.48
CA VAL A 677 8.32 -11.20 18.08
C VAL A 677 9.01 -12.56 17.97
N SER A 678 8.34 -13.63 18.40
CA SER A 678 8.87 -14.99 18.27
C SER A 678 9.20 -15.37 16.82
N ARG A 679 8.31 -15.08 15.86
CA ARG A 679 8.55 -15.39 14.44
C ARG A 679 9.71 -14.59 13.83
N ALA A 680 9.81 -13.31 14.17
CA ALA A 680 10.86 -12.44 13.68
C ALA A 680 12.23 -12.82 14.25
N LEU A 681 12.29 -13.17 15.54
CA LEU A 681 13.49 -13.71 16.17
C LEU A 681 13.92 -15.05 15.57
N ALA A 682 12.98 -15.93 15.21
CA ALA A 682 13.30 -17.19 14.52
C ALA A 682 13.93 -16.93 13.14
N ALA A 683 13.37 -16.01 12.35
CA ALA A 683 13.96 -15.61 11.07
C ALA A 683 15.31 -14.92 11.23
N LEU A 684 15.48 -14.09 12.26
CA LEU A 684 16.76 -13.45 12.59
C LEU A 684 17.83 -14.48 12.96
N GLY A 685 17.48 -15.44 13.84
CA GLY A 685 18.37 -16.53 14.23
C GLY A 685 18.78 -17.40 13.05
N HIS A 686 17.85 -17.72 12.15
CA HIS A 686 18.15 -18.43 10.91
C HIS A 686 19.10 -17.64 10.01
N ALA A 687 18.82 -16.36 9.75
CA ALA A 687 19.69 -15.51 8.93
C ALA A 687 21.10 -15.35 9.53
N GLN A 688 21.22 -15.22 10.86
CA GLN A 688 22.49 -15.20 11.57
C GLN A 688 23.26 -16.51 11.43
N LEU A 689 22.58 -17.65 11.53
CA LEU A 689 23.20 -18.97 11.33
C LEU A 689 23.75 -19.11 9.90
N VAL A 690 22.99 -18.68 8.88
CA VAL A 690 23.40 -18.68 7.47
C VAL A 690 24.57 -17.71 7.22
N ALA A 691 24.59 -16.57 7.92
CA ALA A 691 25.71 -15.63 7.89
C ALA A 691 26.98 -16.16 8.59
N GLY A 692 26.85 -17.22 9.38
CA GLY A 692 27.95 -17.79 10.18
C GLY A 692 28.15 -17.13 11.55
N ASP A 693 27.27 -16.20 11.96
CA ASP A 693 27.27 -15.59 13.29
C ASP A 693 26.55 -16.51 14.30
N VAL A 694 27.27 -17.56 14.71
CA VAL A 694 26.76 -18.60 15.61
C VAL A 694 26.32 -18.02 16.96
N ALA A 695 27.09 -17.09 17.51
CA ALA A 695 26.82 -16.52 18.82
C ALA A 695 25.53 -15.67 18.81
N ALA A 696 25.29 -14.89 17.75
CA ALA A 696 24.04 -14.17 17.61
C ALA A 696 22.86 -15.10 17.36
N ALA A 697 23.02 -16.13 16.53
CA ALA A 697 21.98 -17.12 16.27
C ALA A 697 21.50 -17.80 17.56
N VAL A 698 22.42 -18.24 18.44
CA VAL A 698 22.07 -18.83 19.75
C VAL A 698 21.28 -17.85 20.61
N ARG A 699 21.69 -16.57 20.69
CA ARG A 699 20.97 -15.55 21.48
C ARG A 699 19.53 -15.35 20.98
N SER A 700 19.36 -15.16 19.66
CA SER A 700 18.04 -14.94 19.06
C SER A 700 17.13 -16.16 19.26
N LEU A 701 17.64 -17.37 19.01
CA LEU A 701 16.85 -18.59 19.08
C LEU A 701 16.54 -19.05 20.52
N ARG A 702 17.41 -18.77 21.51
CA ARG A 702 17.05 -18.92 22.93
C ARG A 702 15.90 -18.00 23.32
N ARG A 703 15.89 -16.77 22.81
CA ARG A 703 14.79 -15.84 23.04
C ARG A 703 13.48 -16.33 22.42
N VAL A 704 13.53 -16.98 21.24
CA VAL A 704 12.34 -17.64 20.66
C VAL A 704 11.78 -18.67 21.64
N ARG A 705 12.62 -19.55 22.20
CA ARG A 705 12.22 -20.56 23.19
C ARG A 705 11.51 -19.95 24.39
N GLU A 706 12.06 -18.88 24.96
CA GLU A 706 11.47 -18.18 26.11
C GLU A 706 10.09 -17.61 25.79
N VAL A 707 9.94 -16.95 24.63
CA VAL A 707 8.68 -16.33 24.22
C VAL A 707 7.62 -17.40 23.92
N GLU A 708 7.94 -18.45 23.16
CA GLU A 708 6.97 -19.50 22.83
C GLU A 708 6.53 -20.30 24.06
N GLN A 709 7.43 -20.56 25.01
CA GLN A 709 7.08 -21.18 26.29
C GLN A 709 6.13 -20.29 27.12
N GLY A 710 6.37 -18.98 27.15
CA GLY A 710 5.49 -18.02 27.83
C GLY A 710 4.09 -17.94 27.22
N LEU A 711 3.96 -18.16 25.91
CA LEU A 711 2.70 -18.12 25.17
C LEU A 711 1.96 -19.47 25.10
N GLY A 712 2.53 -20.56 25.62
CA GLY A 712 1.92 -21.90 25.47
C GLY A 712 1.91 -22.44 24.03
N ILE A 713 2.77 -21.92 23.16
CA ILE A 713 2.94 -22.45 21.80
C ILE A 713 3.82 -23.70 21.87
N THR A 714 3.27 -24.86 21.48
CA THR A 714 3.95 -26.15 21.69
C THR A 714 4.23 -26.98 20.44
N ASP A 715 3.61 -26.70 19.28
CA ASP A 715 3.91 -27.46 18.06
C ASP A 715 5.22 -26.99 17.40
N PRO A 716 6.28 -27.82 17.36
CA PRO A 716 7.57 -27.41 16.82
C PRO A 716 7.57 -27.15 15.31
N ALA A 717 6.55 -27.64 14.59
CA ALA A 717 6.39 -27.42 13.15
C ALA A 717 5.95 -25.99 12.81
N ARG A 718 5.53 -25.18 13.80
CA ARG A 718 5.17 -23.76 13.60
C ARG A 718 6.34 -22.94 13.08
N GLY A 719 7.48 -23.05 13.76
CA GLY A 719 8.67 -22.22 13.50
C GLY A 719 9.90 -23.02 13.05
N ARG A 720 9.97 -24.33 13.35
CA ARG A 720 11.05 -25.25 12.93
C ARG A 720 12.47 -24.79 13.31
N TRP A 721 12.59 -23.88 14.27
CA TRP A 721 13.86 -23.27 14.70
C TRP A 721 14.71 -24.18 15.58
N HIS A 722 14.13 -25.21 16.18
CA HIS A 722 14.79 -26.12 17.12
C HIS A 722 16.07 -26.77 16.55
N GLY A 723 16.03 -27.18 15.28
CA GLY A 723 17.19 -27.75 14.59
C GLY A 723 18.30 -26.73 14.34
N ASP A 724 17.94 -25.49 14.03
CA ASP A 724 18.90 -24.39 13.86
C ASP A 724 19.54 -23.99 15.19
N LEU A 725 18.77 -23.99 16.29
CA LEU A 725 19.33 -23.75 17.63
C LEU A 725 20.29 -24.88 18.03
N ALA A 726 19.89 -26.14 17.85
CA ALA A 726 20.75 -27.28 18.17
C ALA A 726 22.05 -27.25 17.34
N GLU A 727 21.97 -26.94 16.04
CA GLU A 727 23.16 -26.76 15.19
C GLU A 727 24.06 -25.63 15.69
N ALA A 728 23.48 -24.47 16.04
CA ALA A 728 24.23 -23.33 16.55
C ALA A 728 24.89 -23.62 17.92
N LEU A 729 24.20 -24.34 18.80
CA LEU A 729 24.74 -24.79 20.10
C LEU A 729 25.91 -25.77 19.92
N VAL A 730 25.80 -26.72 18.99
CA VAL A 730 26.92 -27.62 18.67
C VAL A 730 28.14 -26.84 18.17
N ARG A 731 27.92 -25.88 17.27
CA ARG A 731 29.01 -25.05 16.71
C ARG A 731 29.65 -24.11 17.73
N SER A 732 28.95 -23.76 18.81
CA SER A 732 29.47 -22.96 19.92
C SER A 732 30.05 -23.81 21.06
N GLY A 733 29.96 -25.14 20.98
CA GLY A 733 30.48 -26.09 21.97
C GLY A 733 29.52 -26.41 23.12
N GLU A 734 28.28 -25.91 23.07
CA GLU A 734 27.25 -26.09 24.10
C GLU A 734 26.44 -27.38 23.89
N ILE A 735 27.15 -28.52 23.82
CA ILE A 735 26.60 -29.82 23.41
C ILE A 735 25.48 -30.34 24.32
N ALA A 736 25.55 -30.09 25.63
CA ALA A 736 24.54 -30.54 26.57
C ALA A 736 23.19 -29.87 26.31
N GLU A 737 23.17 -28.55 26.16
CA GLU A 737 21.92 -27.83 25.84
C GLU A 737 21.40 -28.19 24.45
N ALA A 738 22.28 -28.45 23.47
CA ALA A 738 21.86 -28.93 22.17
C ALA A 738 21.07 -30.25 22.28
N GLN A 739 21.54 -31.18 23.13
CA GLN A 739 20.84 -32.44 23.40
C GLN A 739 19.50 -32.18 24.11
N ASP A 740 19.45 -31.31 25.11
CA ASP A 740 18.22 -30.99 25.84
C ASP A 740 17.14 -30.41 24.91
N VAL A 741 17.53 -29.54 23.97
CA VAL A 741 16.62 -29.01 22.94
C VAL A 741 16.10 -30.13 22.05
N ILE A 742 16.97 -31.04 21.61
CA ILE A 742 16.58 -32.18 20.76
C ILE A 742 15.60 -33.09 21.49
N ASP A 743 15.90 -33.49 22.72
CA ASP A 743 15.11 -34.45 23.48
C ASP A 743 13.71 -33.90 23.79
N GLY A 744 13.63 -32.66 24.27
CA GLY A 744 12.33 -32.00 24.54
C GLY A 744 11.49 -31.80 23.28
N THR A 745 12.12 -31.46 22.15
CA THR A 745 11.40 -31.28 20.88
C THR A 745 10.96 -32.62 20.27
N ARG A 746 11.77 -33.67 20.41
CA ARG A 746 11.51 -35.00 19.83
C ARG A 746 10.26 -35.63 20.43
N GLU A 747 10.04 -35.49 21.74
CA GLU A 747 8.82 -35.97 22.41
C GLU A 747 7.55 -35.36 21.77
N LEU A 748 7.54 -34.04 21.61
CA LEU A 748 6.42 -33.32 21.00
C LEU A 748 6.23 -33.70 19.53
N ALA A 749 7.32 -33.79 18.77
CA ALA A 749 7.27 -34.15 17.35
C ALA A 749 6.78 -35.58 17.11
N LEU A 750 7.14 -36.54 17.97
CA LEU A 750 6.60 -37.91 17.91
C LEU A 750 5.11 -37.96 18.21
N ARG A 751 4.66 -37.23 19.25
CA ARG A 751 3.25 -37.16 19.63
C ARG A 751 2.37 -36.57 18.53
N LEU A 752 2.90 -35.62 17.77
CA LEU A 752 2.18 -34.85 16.74
C LEU A 752 2.44 -35.34 15.31
N ASP A 753 3.18 -36.44 15.14
CA ASP A 753 3.55 -37.02 13.83
C ASP A 753 4.25 -35.99 12.91
N ARG A 754 5.25 -35.28 13.44
CA ARG A 754 6.03 -34.24 12.74
C ARG A 754 7.32 -34.82 12.15
N GLU A 755 7.17 -35.70 11.16
CA GLU A 755 8.26 -36.45 10.53
C GLU A 755 9.42 -35.58 10.03
N SER A 756 9.13 -34.41 9.44
CA SER A 756 10.17 -33.49 8.97
C SER A 756 10.95 -32.86 10.12
N VAL A 757 10.29 -32.54 11.24
CA VAL A 757 10.95 -32.04 12.45
C VAL A 757 11.87 -33.11 13.01
N LEU A 758 11.38 -34.36 13.10
CA LEU A 758 12.18 -35.50 13.56
C LEU A 758 13.44 -35.69 12.70
N ALA A 759 13.31 -35.62 11.37
CA ALA A 759 14.46 -35.78 10.48
C ALA A 759 15.48 -34.61 10.59
N VAL A 760 15.02 -33.39 10.85
CA VAL A 760 15.91 -32.25 11.15
C VAL A 760 16.61 -32.41 12.50
N LEU A 761 15.91 -32.92 13.52
CA LEU A 761 16.53 -33.24 14.82
C LEU A 761 17.56 -34.37 14.67
N ASP A 762 17.29 -35.39 13.85
CA ASP A 762 18.25 -36.46 13.56
C ASP A 762 19.52 -35.90 12.91
N ARG A 763 19.40 -34.90 12.02
CA ARG A 763 20.55 -34.18 11.45
C ARG A 763 21.35 -33.45 12.53
N ALA A 764 20.68 -32.72 13.44
CA ALA A 764 21.35 -31.98 14.52
C ALA A 764 22.03 -32.93 15.54
N GLU A 765 21.38 -34.03 15.91
CA GLU A 765 21.96 -35.04 16.80
C GLU A 765 23.18 -35.73 16.16
N ALA A 766 23.18 -35.94 14.85
CA ALA A 766 24.37 -36.43 14.17
C ALA A 766 25.57 -35.47 14.26
N LEU A 767 25.33 -34.15 14.34
CA LEU A 767 26.40 -33.17 14.60
C LEU A 767 26.94 -33.30 16.03
N ILE A 768 26.09 -33.60 17.02
CA ILE A 768 26.53 -33.92 18.39
C ILE A 768 27.41 -35.18 18.39
N ARG A 769 27.00 -36.24 17.69
CA ARG A 769 27.78 -37.48 17.56
C ARG A 769 29.14 -37.22 16.91
N ALA A 770 29.16 -36.44 15.84
CA ALA A 770 30.41 -36.01 15.19
C ALA A 770 31.32 -35.25 16.16
N ALA A 771 30.78 -34.30 16.93
CA ALA A 771 31.54 -33.55 17.94
C ALA A 771 32.09 -34.45 19.08
N ARG A 772 31.46 -35.61 19.33
CA ARG A 772 31.94 -36.64 20.28
C ARG A 772 32.91 -37.65 19.66
N GLY A 773 33.21 -37.56 18.37
CA GLY A 773 34.09 -38.50 17.65
C GLY A 773 33.39 -39.76 17.12
N GLU A 774 32.06 -39.86 17.20
CA GLU A 774 31.27 -41.00 16.72
C GLU A 774 30.98 -40.89 15.21
N HIS A 775 32.02 -40.77 14.38
CA HIS A 775 31.89 -40.37 12.97
C HIS A 775 31.06 -41.35 12.12
N ASP A 776 31.21 -42.66 12.29
CA ASP A 776 30.44 -43.64 11.50
C ASP A 776 28.94 -43.61 11.83
N ALA A 777 28.62 -43.47 13.12
CA ALA A 777 27.23 -43.33 13.58
C ALA A 777 26.63 -42.02 13.09
N ALA A 778 27.37 -40.91 13.17
CA ALA A 778 26.96 -39.62 12.63
C ALA A 778 26.72 -39.69 11.11
N ALA A 779 27.60 -40.34 10.35
CA ALA A 779 27.44 -40.48 8.89
C ALA A 779 26.20 -41.30 8.50
N ALA A 780 25.96 -42.42 9.20
CA ALA A 780 24.77 -43.25 8.99
C ALA A 780 23.48 -42.47 9.30
N GLN A 781 23.47 -41.72 10.40
CA GLN A 781 22.32 -40.90 10.80
C GLN A 781 22.06 -39.75 9.83
N LEU A 782 23.10 -39.07 9.34
CA LEU A 782 22.97 -38.02 8.32
C LEU A 782 22.44 -38.56 6.98
N THR A 783 22.87 -39.75 6.56
CA THR A 783 22.33 -40.41 5.36
C THR A 783 20.85 -40.74 5.53
N SER A 784 20.46 -41.27 6.70
CA SER A 784 19.05 -41.54 7.01
C SER A 784 18.20 -40.26 7.03
N ALA A 785 18.69 -39.19 7.65
CA ALA A 785 18.02 -37.90 7.69
C ALA A 785 17.86 -37.31 6.28
N GLN A 786 18.91 -37.35 5.45
CA GLN A 786 18.87 -36.93 4.05
C GLN A 786 17.77 -37.67 3.27
N ASP A 787 17.74 -39.00 3.34
CA ASP A 787 16.75 -39.82 2.65
C ASP A 787 15.31 -39.52 3.11
N ARG A 788 15.09 -39.34 4.41
CA ARG A 788 13.77 -38.99 4.97
C ARG A 788 13.30 -37.62 4.48
N LEU A 789 14.16 -36.60 4.56
CA LEU A 789 13.84 -35.24 4.13
C LEU A 789 13.55 -35.18 2.62
N GLY A 790 14.31 -35.91 1.80
CA GLY A 790 14.06 -36.04 0.37
C GLY A 790 12.69 -36.66 0.05
N LYS A 791 12.28 -37.71 0.78
CA LYS A 791 10.96 -38.35 0.61
C LYS A 791 9.79 -37.45 1.00
N LEU A 792 9.98 -36.63 2.04
CA LEU A 792 8.98 -35.65 2.51
C LEU A 792 8.92 -34.39 1.63
N GLY A 793 9.89 -34.20 0.73
CA GLY A 793 9.95 -33.05 -0.17
C GLY A 793 10.61 -31.79 0.41
N TYR A 794 11.26 -31.89 1.58
CA TYR A 794 12.00 -30.79 2.21
C TYR A 794 13.40 -30.65 1.61
N SER A 795 13.47 -30.29 0.33
CA SER A 795 14.71 -30.36 -0.48
C SER A 795 15.85 -29.48 0.05
N LEU A 796 15.55 -28.37 0.72
CA LEU A 796 16.59 -27.52 1.31
C LEU A 796 17.24 -28.20 2.53
N GLU A 797 16.44 -28.83 3.38
CA GLU A 797 16.95 -29.58 4.54
C GLU A 797 17.65 -30.88 4.10
N GLU A 798 17.18 -31.55 3.04
CA GLU A 798 17.90 -32.65 2.38
C GLU A 798 19.32 -32.21 1.97
N ALA A 799 19.42 -31.04 1.33
CA ALA A 799 20.71 -30.49 0.92
C ALA A 799 21.62 -30.13 2.12
N ARG A 800 21.05 -29.61 3.21
CA ARG A 800 21.78 -29.35 4.46
C ARG A 800 22.29 -30.63 5.12
N ALA A 801 21.51 -31.71 5.12
CA ALA A 801 21.97 -33.03 5.60
C ALA A 801 23.13 -33.56 4.77
N ALA A 802 23.04 -33.48 3.43
CA ALA A 802 24.11 -33.87 2.52
C ALA A 802 25.37 -33.01 2.72
N PHE A 803 25.22 -31.72 3.02
CA PHE A 803 26.35 -30.83 3.31
C PHE A 803 27.06 -31.19 4.62
N ALA A 804 26.31 -31.43 5.70
CA ALA A 804 26.87 -31.91 6.95
C ALA A 804 27.61 -33.26 6.77
N LEU A 805 27.05 -34.17 5.96
CA LEU A 805 27.69 -35.44 5.62
C LEU A 805 28.99 -35.24 4.84
N ALA A 806 29.00 -34.30 3.89
CA ALA A 806 30.19 -33.94 3.12
C ALA A 806 31.30 -33.35 4.01
N GLN A 807 30.94 -32.51 4.98
CA GLN A 807 31.88 -31.96 5.97
C GLN A 807 32.47 -33.07 6.85
N LEU A 808 31.65 -33.96 7.38
CA LEU A 808 32.10 -35.09 8.21
C LEU A 808 33.04 -36.03 7.45
N ARG A 809 32.75 -36.30 6.17
CA ARG A 809 33.61 -37.13 5.31
C ARG A 809 34.82 -36.38 4.77
N SER A 810 34.89 -35.07 4.96
CA SER A 810 35.96 -34.27 4.38
C SER A 810 37.33 -34.52 5.03
N ASP A 811 37.36 -35.14 6.19
CA ASP A 811 38.62 -35.59 6.83
C ASP A 811 39.19 -36.87 6.19
N THR A 812 38.40 -37.60 5.37
CA THR A 812 38.76 -38.93 4.85
C THR A 812 38.58 -39.13 3.34
N ALA A 813 37.78 -38.31 2.65
CA ALA A 813 37.45 -38.47 1.23
C ALA A 813 37.79 -37.21 0.42
N GLY A 814 38.34 -37.33 -0.79
CA GLY A 814 38.87 -36.23 -1.63
C GLY A 814 37.86 -35.13 -2.09
N PRO A 815 38.20 -34.31 -3.11
CA PRO A 815 37.42 -33.12 -3.51
C PRO A 815 35.95 -33.37 -3.91
N THR A 816 35.62 -34.61 -4.29
CA THR A 816 34.29 -35.02 -4.76
C THR A 816 33.25 -35.17 -3.64
N SER A 817 33.64 -35.01 -2.36
CA SER A 817 32.71 -35.17 -1.22
C SER A 817 31.59 -34.13 -1.19
N TYR A 818 31.81 -32.95 -1.76
CA TYR A 818 30.84 -31.84 -1.76
C TYR A 818 29.95 -31.78 -3.02
N ASP A 819 30.20 -32.62 -4.04
CA ASP A 819 29.51 -32.56 -5.33
C ASP A 819 27.99 -32.80 -5.20
N GLU A 820 27.61 -33.72 -4.32
CA GLU A 820 26.22 -34.05 -4.06
C GLU A 820 25.48 -32.88 -3.37
N ALA A 821 26.05 -32.33 -2.30
CA ALA A 821 25.50 -31.16 -1.60
C ALA A 821 25.37 -29.96 -2.56
N ALA A 822 26.41 -29.69 -3.36
CA ALA A 822 26.36 -28.62 -4.35
C ALA A 822 25.29 -28.87 -5.43
N ARG A 823 25.09 -30.12 -5.87
CA ARG A 823 24.01 -30.48 -6.81
C ARG A 823 22.63 -30.23 -6.20
N LEU A 824 22.40 -30.62 -4.95
CA LEU A 824 21.12 -30.43 -4.26
C LEU A 824 20.82 -28.94 -4.02
N PHE A 825 21.78 -28.14 -3.55
CA PHE A 825 21.57 -26.70 -3.40
C PHE A 825 21.37 -25.98 -4.74
N ARG A 826 22.05 -26.40 -5.82
CA ARG A 826 21.79 -25.88 -7.18
C ARG A 826 20.37 -26.17 -7.65
N ARG A 827 19.85 -27.37 -7.36
CA ARG A 827 18.45 -27.75 -7.66
C ARG A 827 17.47 -26.82 -6.93
N CYS A 828 17.79 -26.47 -5.68
CA CYS A 828 16.97 -25.57 -4.86
C CYS A 828 17.14 -24.08 -5.22
N ARG A 829 18.18 -23.72 -5.99
CA ARG A 829 18.65 -22.33 -6.19
C ARG A 829 19.01 -21.64 -4.86
N ALA A 830 19.63 -22.38 -3.94
CA ALA A 830 20.00 -21.89 -2.63
C ALA A 830 21.38 -21.18 -2.64
N LEU A 831 21.42 -19.93 -3.13
CA LEU A 831 22.67 -19.21 -3.38
C LEU A 831 23.55 -19.01 -2.13
N PRO A 832 23.02 -18.59 -0.96
CA PRO A 832 23.81 -18.48 0.26
C PRO A 832 24.52 -19.76 0.66
N TRP A 833 23.81 -20.90 0.58
CA TRP A 833 24.35 -22.21 0.92
C TRP A 833 25.38 -22.72 -0.11
N LEU A 834 25.21 -22.43 -1.40
CA LEU A 834 26.22 -22.75 -2.41
C LEU A 834 27.55 -22.06 -2.14
N ARG A 835 27.53 -20.78 -1.72
CA ARG A 835 28.75 -20.06 -1.32
C ARG A 835 29.43 -20.74 -0.14
N GLN A 836 28.67 -21.22 0.84
CA GLN A 836 29.24 -21.97 1.97
C GLN A 836 29.89 -23.29 1.53
N VAL A 837 29.28 -24.03 0.59
CA VAL A 837 29.87 -25.24 0.02
C VAL A 837 31.19 -24.93 -0.69
N GLU A 838 31.24 -23.85 -1.47
CA GLU A 838 32.45 -23.40 -2.17
C GLU A 838 33.57 -23.02 -1.20
N VAL A 839 33.24 -22.28 -0.13
CA VAL A 839 34.19 -21.92 0.93
C VAL A 839 34.70 -23.17 1.66
N ALA A 840 33.82 -24.09 2.04
CA ALA A 840 34.20 -25.34 2.72
C ALA A 840 35.08 -26.24 1.83
N ALA A 841 34.79 -26.31 0.53
CA ALA A 841 35.61 -27.04 -0.43
C ALA A 841 36.99 -26.38 -0.64
N ALA A 842 37.09 -25.05 -0.54
CA ALA A 842 38.33 -24.29 -0.72
C ALA A 842 39.22 -24.25 0.54
N ALA A 843 38.65 -24.39 1.74
CA ALA A 843 39.36 -24.27 3.02
C ALA A 843 40.30 -25.45 3.37
N ARG A 844 40.46 -26.45 2.49
CA ARG A 844 41.36 -27.57 2.74
C ARG A 844 42.84 -27.19 2.58
N PRO A 845 43.72 -27.68 3.47
CA PRO A 845 45.15 -27.69 3.20
C PRO A 845 45.43 -28.63 2.04
N VAL A 846 45.99 -28.10 0.95
CA VAL A 846 46.56 -28.91 -0.13
C VAL A 846 47.78 -29.62 0.45
N GLU A 847 47.67 -30.91 0.77
CA GLU A 847 48.86 -31.74 0.95
C GLU A 847 49.67 -31.71 -0.34
N ALA A 848 50.92 -31.29 -0.21
CA ALA A 848 51.86 -31.15 -1.31
C ALA A 848 52.11 -32.53 -1.96
N ALA A 849 51.48 -32.75 -3.11
CA ALA A 849 51.94 -33.77 -4.05
C ALA A 849 53.32 -33.35 -4.61
N PRO A 850 54.26 -34.29 -4.81
CA PRO A 850 55.65 -33.98 -5.13
C PRO A 850 55.75 -33.23 -6.45
N THR A 851 56.43 -32.10 -6.39
CA THR A 851 56.80 -31.24 -7.50
C THR A 851 57.44 -32.07 -8.63
N PRO A 852 56.87 -32.12 -9.85
CA PRO A 852 57.68 -32.40 -11.01
C PRO A 852 58.58 -31.18 -11.23
N THR A 853 59.88 -31.44 -11.29
CA THR A 853 60.96 -30.53 -11.69
C THR A 853 60.52 -29.53 -12.76
N PRO A 854 60.86 -28.23 -12.63
CA PRO A 854 60.39 -27.21 -13.55
C PRO A 854 61.03 -27.40 -14.93
N THR A 855 60.24 -27.84 -15.90
CA THR A 855 60.57 -27.63 -17.31
C THR A 855 60.21 -26.20 -17.64
N SER A 856 61.25 -25.37 -17.77
CA SER A 856 61.28 -24.03 -18.38
C SER A 856 59.97 -23.57 -19.06
N ALA A 857 59.31 -22.59 -18.45
CA ALA A 857 58.36 -21.74 -19.16
C ALA A 857 59.09 -20.96 -20.28
N PRO A 858 58.55 -20.87 -21.50
CA PRO A 858 58.86 -19.77 -22.39
C PRO A 858 58.16 -18.50 -21.89
N ASP A 859 58.88 -17.40 -21.92
CA ASP A 859 58.50 -16.06 -21.44
C ASP A 859 57.09 -15.61 -21.83
N GLY A 860 56.35 -15.17 -20.81
CA GLY A 860 54.95 -14.72 -20.87
C GLY A 860 54.73 -13.31 -21.42
N LEU A 861 55.54 -12.83 -22.37
CA LEU A 861 55.40 -11.46 -22.91
C LEU A 861 55.13 -11.38 -24.43
N ASP A 862 55.41 -12.42 -25.23
CA ASP A 862 55.20 -12.40 -26.69
C ASP A 862 53.93 -13.13 -27.20
N GLY A 863 53.27 -13.93 -26.36
CA GLY A 863 52.19 -14.83 -26.81
C GLY A 863 50.90 -14.16 -27.28
N LEU A 864 50.56 -12.99 -26.72
CA LEU A 864 49.35 -12.24 -27.08
C LEU A 864 49.50 -11.47 -28.41
N ASP A 865 50.72 -11.08 -28.78
CA ASP A 865 51.01 -10.36 -30.02
C ASP A 865 51.03 -11.29 -31.25
N GLY A 866 51.24 -12.60 -31.04
CA GLY A 866 51.11 -13.65 -32.05
C GLY A 866 49.67 -14.10 -32.36
N LEU A 867 48.66 -13.56 -31.67
CA LEU A 867 47.26 -13.87 -31.93
C LEU A 867 46.72 -13.10 -33.15
N ALA A 868 45.93 -13.78 -33.98
CA ALA A 868 45.25 -13.14 -35.10
C ALA A 868 44.27 -12.06 -34.59
N SER A 869 43.94 -11.06 -35.42
CA SER A 869 43.09 -9.93 -35.02
C SER A 869 41.79 -10.37 -34.31
N MET A 870 41.10 -11.38 -34.87
CA MET A 870 39.87 -11.94 -34.30
C MET A 870 40.10 -12.68 -32.98
N GLU A 871 41.23 -13.37 -32.82
CA GLU A 871 41.60 -14.08 -31.59
C GLU A 871 41.92 -13.10 -30.46
N ARG A 872 42.58 -11.97 -30.78
CA ARG A 872 42.84 -10.89 -29.82
C ARG A 872 41.56 -10.21 -29.34
N GLN A 873 40.63 -9.90 -30.25
CA GLN A 873 39.35 -9.29 -29.88
C GLN A 873 38.52 -10.21 -28.97
N VAL A 874 38.46 -11.50 -29.28
CA VAL A 874 37.78 -12.49 -28.44
C VAL A 874 38.49 -12.61 -27.08
N ALA A 875 39.82 -12.70 -27.03
CA ALA A 875 40.57 -12.78 -25.77
C ALA A 875 40.41 -11.51 -24.91
N ALA A 876 40.37 -10.31 -25.52
CA ALA A 876 40.15 -9.04 -24.82
C ALA A 876 38.79 -8.99 -24.12
N LEU A 877 37.73 -9.36 -24.83
CA LEU A 877 36.39 -9.41 -24.23
C LEU A 877 36.28 -10.50 -23.16
N VAL A 878 37.06 -11.58 -23.25
CA VAL A 878 37.18 -12.57 -22.16
C VAL A 878 37.85 -11.97 -20.92
N MET A 879 38.91 -11.18 -21.10
CA MET A 879 39.59 -10.48 -20.00
C MET A 879 38.68 -9.45 -19.31
N GLU A 880 37.69 -8.90 -20.02
CA GLU A 880 36.63 -8.03 -19.47
C GLU A 880 35.50 -8.82 -18.76
N GLY A 881 35.54 -10.15 -18.77
CA GLY A 881 34.52 -10.99 -18.14
C GLY A 881 33.32 -11.35 -19.03
N ALA A 882 33.29 -10.95 -20.31
CA ALA A 882 32.12 -11.13 -21.17
C ALA A 882 31.84 -12.60 -21.54
N THR A 883 30.59 -13.06 -21.42
CA THR A 883 30.20 -14.45 -21.77
C THR A 883 30.30 -14.72 -23.28
N ASN A 884 30.34 -15.99 -23.71
CA ASN A 884 30.43 -16.32 -25.15
C ASN A 884 29.25 -15.74 -25.96
N ARG A 885 28.06 -15.61 -25.36
CA ARG A 885 26.89 -14.96 -25.98
C ARG A 885 27.09 -13.45 -26.13
N GLU A 886 27.66 -12.79 -25.14
CA GLU A 886 27.97 -11.35 -25.19
C GLU A 886 29.08 -11.05 -26.20
N ILE A 887 30.12 -11.89 -26.26
CA ILE A 887 31.20 -11.77 -27.26
C ILE A 887 30.63 -11.96 -28.67
N ALA A 888 29.77 -12.97 -28.86
CA ALA A 888 29.09 -13.22 -30.12
C ALA A 888 28.25 -12.02 -30.57
N ALA A 889 27.49 -11.41 -29.65
CA ALA A 889 26.69 -10.22 -29.92
C ALA A 889 27.55 -8.99 -30.25
N ARG A 890 28.65 -8.75 -29.51
CA ARG A 890 29.53 -7.58 -29.73
C ARG A 890 30.36 -7.67 -31.01
N LEU A 891 30.76 -8.88 -31.41
CA LEU A 891 31.55 -9.12 -32.61
C LEU A 891 30.72 -9.54 -33.84
N PHE A 892 29.38 -9.56 -33.71
CA PHE A 892 28.45 -9.99 -34.77
C PHE A 892 28.79 -11.34 -35.39
N ILE A 893 29.16 -12.33 -34.57
CA ILE A 893 29.47 -13.71 -34.99
C ILE A 893 28.67 -14.73 -34.18
N SER A 894 28.62 -15.99 -34.64
CA SER A 894 27.94 -17.05 -33.89
C SER A 894 28.68 -17.42 -32.60
N VAL A 895 27.95 -17.87 -31.56
CA VAL A 895 28.53 -18.40 -30.31
C VAL A 895 29.51 -19.54 -30.59
N LYS A 896 29.18 -20.41 -31.55
CA LYS A 896 30.03 -21.51 -32.00
C LYS A 896 31.35 -21.02 -32.60
N THR A 897 31.34 -19.86 -33.26
CA THR A 897 32.55 -19.20 -33.79
C THR A 897 33.42 -18.67 -32.65
N VAL A 898 32.82 -18.12 -31.58
CA VAL A 898 33.54 -17.68 -30.38
C VAL A 898 34.22 -18.87 -29.70
N GLU A 899 33.50 -19.97 -29.49
CA GLU A 899 34.04 -21.21 -28.89
C GLU A 899 35.20 -21.78 -29.69
N ALA A 900 35.05 -21.90 -31.02
CA ALA A 900 36.13 -22.37 -31.89
C ALA A 900 37.35 -21.42 -31.87
N THR A 901 37.11 -20.11 -31.72
CA THR A 901 38.19 -19.11 -31.62
C THR A 901 38.91 -19.21 -30.28
N LEU A 902 38.18 -19.41 -29.17
CA LEU A 902 38.77 -19.64 -27.85
C LEU A 902 39.62 -20.92 -27.81
N THR A 903 39.16 -22.00 -28.44
CA THR A 903 39.98 -23.22 -28.56
C THR A 903 41.30 -22.98 -29.30
N ARG A 904 41.30 -22.13 -30.33
CA ARG A 904 42.54 -21.71 -31.01
C ARG A 904 43.42 -20.84 -30.13
N VAL A 905 42.83 -19.90 -29.39
CA VAL A 905 43.53 -19.04 -28.42
C VAL A 905 44.20 -19.90 -27.34
N TYR A 906 43.48 -20.86 -26.75
CA TYR A 906 44.02 -21.77 -25.74
C TYR A 906 45.22 -22.55 -26.25
N ARG A 907 45.11 -23.13 -27.44
CA ARG A 907 46.19 -23.87 -28.08
C ARG A 907 47.40 -22.99 -28.40
N LYS A 908 47.19 -21.75 -28.88
CA LYS A 908 48.28 -20.83 -29.22
C LYS A 908 49.00 -20.26 -27.99
N LEU A 909 48.26 -20.04 -26.91
CA LEU A 909 48.81 -19.52 -25.65
C LEU A 909 49.29 -20.62 -24.69
N GLY A 910 49.11 -21.90 -25.04
CA GLY A 910 49.50 -23.04 -24.18
C GLY A 910 48.67 -23.17 -22.90
N ILE A 911 47.49 -22.55 -22.84
CA ILE A 911 46.62 -22.50 -21.67
C ILE A 911 45.44 -23.47 -21.80
N ARG A 912 44.83 -23.86 -20.68
CA ARG A 912 43.82 -24.93 -20.64
C ARG A 912 42.41 -24.41 -20.37
N SER A 913 42.26 -23.18 -19.90
CA SER A 913 40.97 -22.65 -19.49
C SER A 913 40.81 -21.16 -19.77
N ARG A 914 39.55 -20.71 -19.78
CA ARG A 914 39.17 -19.30 -19.82
C ARG A 914 39.75 -18.51 -18.65
N VAL A 915 39.87 -19.15 -17.48
CA VAL A 915 40.41 -18.55 -16.26
C VAL A 915 41.90 -18.22 -16.44
N ASP A 916 42.63 -19.02 -17.21
CA ASP A 916 44.04 -18.78 -17.51
C ASP A 916 44.25 -17.53 -18.38
N ILE A 917 43.30 -17.19 -19.28
CA ILE A 917 43.31 -15.91 -20.02
C ILE A 917 43.18 -14.73 -19.05
N VAL A 918 42.27 -14.82 -18.08
CA VAL A 918 42.06 -13.77 -17.07
C VAL A 918 43.26 -13.65 -16.13
N ARG A 919 43.90 -14.77 -15.77
CA ARG A 919 45.14 -14.79 -14.97
C ARG A 919 46.33 -14.16 -15.71
N LEU A 920 46.48 -14.43 -17.00
CA LEU A 920 47.47 -13.74 -17.87
C LEU A 920 47.26 -12.23 -17.88
N ALA A 921 46.00 -11.76 -17.88
CA ALA A 921 45.65 -10.35 -17.82
C ALA A 921 45.93 -9.72 -16.44
N ALA A 922 45.67 -10.46 -15.36
CA ALA A 922 45.94 -10.01 -14.00
C ALA A 922 47.45 -9.82 -13.76
N GLY A 923 48.29 -10.69 -14.33
CA GLY A 923 49.75 -10.53 -14.31
C GLY A 923 50.25 -9.26 -14.99
N ARG A 924 49.54 -8.75 -16.02
CA ARG A 924 49.84 -7.47 -16.71
C ARG A 924 49.55 -6.20 -15.89
N ARG A 925 48.75 -6.27 -14.82
CA ARG A 925 48.38 -5.08 -14.00
C ARG A 925 49.31 -4.85 -12.81
N THR A 926 50.23 -5.78 -12.56
CA THR A 926 51.18 -5.79 -11.43
C THR A 926 52.63 -5.51 -11.83
N THR A 927 52.83 -4.99 -13.04
CA THR A 927 54.07 -4.40 -13.58
C THR A 927 53.71 -3.12 -14.29
#